data_AF-A0A268TCF7-F1
#
_entry.id   AF-A0A268TCF7-F1
#
_cell.length_a   1.000
_cell.length_b   1.000
_cell.length_c   1.000
_cell.angle_alpha   90.00
_cell.angle_beta   90.00
_cell.angle_gamma   90.00
#
_symmetry.space_group_name_H-M   'P 1'
#
loop_
_entity.id
_entity.type
_entity.pdbx_description
1 polymer ?
#
loop_
_entity_poly.entity_id
_entity_poly.type
_entity_poly.pdbx_seq_one_letter_code
_entity_poly.pdbx_strand_id
1 'polypeptide(L)'
;MKILGIDIGITSIGWALVEADRDLRENNKIIDCGVRLFTQAENPKNGESLALPRREARSMRRIIKRRKARMSQIKKLLCKHFGFAFEVFVSDIPSLPKLFATHKAFLSPWELRALGLERKLSDTEFARVLLHIAKRRGYNDLSTIVDDNHASDKAKKEKVILNSIKENKKQMETKGYKTIGEMMFKEYYGKEISQGCYENVRNKGKQEESHQQGAKENYKRSIGRRELQNEIEEIFKSQREFGNQKAHKGFEDDFKKIAFSQRELKSFESKVGNCEFFPEEKRASKCCYSAEEFINLTKIINTLKNIEHISGEIYPKEIIKEILDRSKRLKGGLSYQKLREILKLDEKIEFKDVKLDYINDKKPEDKIFIKFQKYHELKDYLRDFEAEFTSWGADILDNIAQIITFNKSSKILSEKISKLPISKPLQEKLINNSLGFSTTIRLSLKALDRILPYMREGKRYDEAILLAGLKKDSPTNNKCSLLPPLSETGFADTLNPVVNRAMAQYRKVINAIIKKYGKVHKIHLEFTRDIGRNFKERSRIFKEQQENYRRNQDALEICKTYGLDETQKNILKVKLWICQDEFCVYSGKKITKECLRDANMLEIDHIYPLSRSLDDSQGNKVLVFATQNQAKGDRTPYEWLGNDTEKWDEFEKRIRTMKKLPRNVKKKLFNKNFAGKHIGDRASFLARNLNDTGYINRLISQYTASYLEFLPLSDIEDMSKKAGAKGSKKHILTLNGGLTSLLRHYWGLEAKNRDTHLHHAQDAIIIAFATDGNIQAFSTYLQTREQAYLEMSKKAKNIQERGDNKTKKSLQKPLENFATQVGEKINNIFVSKAPRRNVTGALHEQTIYPKEKYLDVYGGAEGVEKALKLGKIRQIHQGIVANGEMVRADIFKSKDKGKFYVVPIYTYDVAIGRLPNKAIVQGKDKKTGVIKDWIEMDTNYTFCFSLFKDDLVQIQTNKMSKSLYAYYAATNASTSGMTFRHHSNKILEENEKEFFKEKPNSGFLADGCGIQNFKIFKKCIISPLGEICEARWEPRKDVRLKTTKKKP
;
A
#
# COMPACT_ATOMS: atom_id res chain seq x y z
N MET A 1 -40.11 2.79 -6.57
CA MET A 1 -38.84 2.22 -7.14
C MET A 1 -38.07 1.47 -6.07
N LYS A 2 -37.46 0.32 -6.42
CA LYS A 2 -36.48 -0.39 -5.57
C LYS A 2 -35.08 0.20 -5.75
N ILE A 3 -34.50 0.73 -4.67
CA ILE A 3 -33.19 1.40 -4.68
C ILE A 3 -32.28 0.74 -3.64
N LEU A 4 -31.04 0.46 -4.06
CA LEU A 4 -30.03 -0.15 -3.20
C LEU A 4 -28.93 0.86 -2.88
N GLY A 5 -28.81 1.25 -1.62
CA GLY A 5 -27.71 2.06 -1.11
C GLY A 5 -26.57 1.19 -0.59
N ILE A 6 -25.32 1.52 -0.97
CA ILE A 6 -24.12 0.80 -0.56
C ILE A 6 -23.06 1.80 -0.06
N ASP A 7 -22.63 1.62 1.19
CA ASP A 7 -21.44 2.28 1.77
C ASP A 7 -20.25 1.32 1.69
N ILE A 8 -19.25 1.62 0.87
CA ILE A 8 -18.08 0.75 0.67
C ILE A 8 -16.88 1.31 1.44
N GLY A 9 -16.39 0.50 2.39
CA GLY A 9 -15.20 0.70 3.23
C GLY A 9 -14.00 -0.20 2.85
N ILE A 10 -12.86 -0.01 3.53
CA ILE A 10 -11.65 -0.85 3.33
C ILE A 10 -11.85 -2.26 3.91
N THR A 11 -12.67 -2.39 4.96
CA THR A 11 -12.91 -3.64 5.69
C THR A 11 -14.39 -3.93 5.94
N SER A 12 -15.28 -3.09 5.42
CA SER A 12 -16.72 -3.13 5.65
C SER A 12 -17.49 -2.73 4.39
N ILE A 13 -18.69 -3.27 4.23
CA ILE A 13 -19.70 -2.82 3.28
C ILE A 13 -21.02 -2.70 4.05
N GLY A 14 -21.55 -1.49 4.17
CA GLY A 14 -22.93 -1.26 4.56
C GLY A 14 -23.84 -1.37 3.35
N TRP A 15 -25.02 -1.96 3.51
CA TRP A 15 -26.01 -2.05 2.43
C TRP A 15 -27.42 -1.80 2.98
N ALA A 16 -28.28 -1.20 2.16
CA ALA A 16 -29.69 -0.99 2.47
C ALA A 16 -30.54 -1.03 1.20
N LEU A 17 -31.60 -1.82 1.21
CA LEU A 17 -32.60 -1.86 0.17
C LEU A 17 -33.84 -1.10 0.63
N VAL A 18 -34.28 -0.15 -0.19
CA VAL A 18 -35.46 0.67 0.10
C VAL A 18 -36.43 0.66 -1.08
N GLU A 19 -37.70 0.83 -0.77
CA GLU A 19 -38.71 1.25 -1.73
C GLU A 19 -38.91 2.75 -1.57
N ALA A 20 -38.72 3.48 -2.66
CA ALA A 20 -38.88 4.92 -2.73
C ALA A 20 -39.88 5.28 -3.82
N ASP A 21 -40.97 5.91 -3.42
CA ASP A 21 -41.95 6.58 -4.26
C ASP A 21 -41.53 8.06 -4.40
N ARG A 22 -41.67 8.59 -5.62
CA ARG A 22 -41.26 9.97 -5.93
C ARG A 22 -42.32 10.99 -5.52
N ASP A 23 -43.58 10.57 -5.56
CA ASP A 23 -44.73 11.47 -5.48
C ASP A 23 -45.37 11.38 -4.10
N LEU A 24 -45.43 10.17 -3.51
CA LEU A 24 -46.07 9.92 -2.22
C LEU A 24 -45.09 9.32 -1.21
N ARG A 25 -44.55 10.16 -0.32
CA ARG A 25 -43.52 9.73 0.65
C ARG A 25 -44.01 8.71 1.69
N GLU A 26 -45.30 8.69 1.95
CA GLU A 26 -45.96 7.67 2.78
C GLU A 26 -45.77 6.24 2.25
N ASN A 27 -45.55 6.09 0.94
CA ASN A 27 -45.28 4.80 0.30
C ASN A 27 -43.80 4.36 0.42
N ASN A 28 -42.94 5.20 0.97
CA ASN A 28 -41.53 4.84 1.16
C ASN A 28 -41.41 3.74 2.23
N LYS A 29 -40.41 2.86 2.08
CA LYS A 29 -40.16 1.79 3.07
C LYS A 29 -38.70 1.36 3.10
N ILE A 30 -38.18 1.11 4.29
CA ILE A 30 -36.93 0.38 4.48
C ILE A 30 -37.22 -1.11 4.42
N ILE A 31 -36.82 -1.78 3.32
CA ILE A 31 -37.05 -3.22 3.14
C ILE A 31 -36.12 -4.00 4.05
N ASP A 32 -34.81 -3.85 3.85
CA ASP A 32 -33.78 -4.55 4.64
C ASP A 32 -32.45 -3.78 4.61
N CYS A 33 -31.59 -4.04 5.59
CA CYS A 33 -30.25 -3.45 5.66
C CYS A 33 -29.27 -4.35 6.44
N GLY A 34 -27.98 -4.13 6.22
CA GLY A 34 -26.98 -4.94 6.91
C GLY A 34 -25.56 -4.45 6.71
N VAL A 35 -24.63 -5.17 7.35
CA VAL A 35 -23.19 -4.87 7.30
C VAL A 35 -22.41 -6.15 7.03
N ARG A 36 -21.49 -6.07 6.07
CA ARG A 36 -20.55 -7.15 5.74
C ARG A 36 -19.11 -6.72 6.03
N LEU A 37 -18.49 -7.38 7.01
CA LEU A 37 -17.07 -7.21 7.37
C LEU A 37 -16.18 -8.23 6.66
N PHE A 38 -14.97 -7.79 6.32
CA PHE A 38 -13.93 -8.62 5.73
C PHE A 38 -12.53 -8.13 6.10
N THR A 39 -11.57 -9.04 6.10
CA THR A 39 -10.19 -8.69 6.44
C THR A 39 -9.55 -7.80 5.38
N GLN A 40 -8.79 -6.80 5.79
CA GLN A 40 -7.94 -5.99 4.91
C GLN A 40 -6.93 -6.84 4.13
N ALA A 41 -6.68 -6.52 2.85
CA ALA A 41 -5.83 -7.30 1.95
C ALA A 41 -4.34 -6.93 1.96
N GLU A 42 -3.91 -6.30 3.03
CA GLU A 42 -2.56 -5.84 3.31
C GLU A 42 -2.31 -5.95 4.82
N ASN A 43 -1.05 -5.88 5.23
CA ASN A 43 -0.69 -5.87 6.64
C ASN A 43 -1.13 -4.54 7.28
N PRO A 44 -1.99 -4.54 8.31
CA PRO A 44 -2.49 -3.31 8.92
C PRO A 44 -1.40 -2.42 9.54
N LYS A 45 -0.24 -3.00 9.92
CA LYS A 45 0.83 -2.25 10.59
C LYS A 45 1.71 -1.44 9.63
N ASN A 46 1.96 -1.96 8.42
CA ASN A 46 2.94 -1.38 7.50
C ASN A 46 2.46 -1.26 6.04
N GLY A 47 1.24 -1.72 5.73
CA GLY A 47 0.63 -1.65 4.40
C GLY A 47 1.24 -2.61 3.38
N GLU A 48 2.13 -3.51 3.79
CA GLU A 48 2.74 -4.45 2.86
C GLU A 48 1.72 -5.48 2.37
N SER A 49 1.94 -5.95 1.14
CA SER A 49 1.12 -7.02 0.58
C SER A 49 1.20 -8.28 1.44
N LEU A 50 0.06 -8.92 1.72
CA LEU A 50 0.03 -10.25 2.37
C LEU A 50 0.80 -11.31 1.57
N ALA A 51 1.09 -11.08 0.29
CA ALA A 51 1.90 -11.96 -0.55
C ALA A 51 3.42 -11.73 -0.41
N LEU A 52 3.86 -10.65 0.24
CA LEU A 52 5.28 -10.31 0.39
C LEU A 52 6.05 -11.37 1.21
N PRO A 53 5.59 -11.79 2.42
CA PRO A 53 6.29 -12.84 3.18
C PRO A 53 6.42 -14.15 2.39
N ARG A 54 5.39 -14.52 1.63
CA ARG A 54 5.41 -15.69 0.74
C ARG A 54 6.46 -15.56 -0.36
N ARG A 55 6.59 -14.37 -0.96
CA ARG A 55 7.57 -14.05 -2.02
C ARG A 55 9.00 -14.12 -1.48
N GLU A 56 9.25 -13.54 -0.31
CA GLU A 56 10.56 -13.56 0.36
C GLU A 56 10.98 -14.97 0.76
N ALA A 57 10.09 -15.73 1.41
CA ALA A 57 10.35 -17.12 1.76
C ALA A 57 10.64 -17.98 0.52
N ARG A 58 9.90 -17.76 -0.59
CA ARG A 58 10.18 -18.43 -1.88
C ARG A 58 11.56 -18.06 -2.44
N SER A 59 11.93 -16.79 -2.35
CA SER A 59 13.26 -16.30 -2.77
C SER A 59 14.36 -16.99 -1.96
N MET A 60 14.23 -17.00 -0.63
CA MET A 60 15.18 -17.64 0.28
C MET A 60 15.31 -19.13 0.03
N ARG A 61 14.21 -19.86 -0.16
CA ARG A 61 14.24 -21.29 -0.53
C ARG A 61 15.03 -21.52 -1.83
N ARG A 62 14.84 -20.68 -2.84
CA ARG A 62 15.59 -20.76 -4.11
C ARG A 62 17.07 -20.48 -3.90
N ILE A 63 17.42 -19.47 -3.10
CA ILE A 63 18.81 -19.13 -2.76
C ILE A 63 19.49 -20.31 -2.06
N ILE A 64 18.85 -20.90 -1.04
CA ILE A 64 19.38 -22.05 -0.29
C ILE A 64 19.53 -23.27 -1.21
N LYS A 65 18.49 -23.63 -1.98
CA LYS A 65 18.53 -24.77 -2.91
C LYS A 65 19.68 -24.63 -3.91
N ARG A 66 19.84 -23.43 -4.50
CA ARG A 66 20.91 -23.15 -5.48
C ARG A 66 22.29 -23.15 -4.85
N ARG A 67 22.44 -22.60 -3.64
CA ARG A 67 23.70 -22.68 -2.89
C ARG A 67 24.05 -24.15 -2.62
N LYS A 68 23.10 -24.97 -2.15
CA LYS A 68 23.32 -26.41 -1.91
C LYS A 68 23.75 -27.14 -3.18
N ALA A 69 23.04 -26.92 -4.29
CA ALA A 69 23.36 -27.54 -5.58
C ALA A 69 24.77 -27.14 -6.06
N ARG A 70 25.11 -25.85 -6.02
CA ARG A 70 26.44 -25.36 -6.37
C ARG A 70 27.53 -25.98 -5.49
N MET A 71 27.35 -25.97 -4.18
CA MET A 71 28.33 -26.57 -3.26
C MET A 71 28.49 -28.07 -3.50
N SER A 72 27.43 -28.78 -3.88
CA SER A 72 27.53 -30.20 -4.25
C SER A 72 28.32 -30.39 -5.54
N GLN A 73 28.12 -29.55 -6.55
CA GLN A 73 28.91 -29.58 -7.79
C GLN A 73 30.40 -29.28 -7.54
N ILE A 74 30.70 -28.27 -6.71
CA ILE A 74 32.09 -27.98 -6.30
C ILE A 74 32.71 -29.16 -5.56
N LYS A 75 32.00 -29.76 -4.60
CA LYS A 75 32.51 -30.95 -3.89
C LYS A 75 32.82 -32.10 -4.86
N LYS A 76 31.93 -32.38 -5.83
CA LYS A 76 32.17 -33.41 -6.87
C LYS A 76 33.37 -33.08 -7.75
N LEU A 77 33.52 -31.81 -8.14
CA LEU A 77 34.69 -31.35 -8.89
C LEU A 77 35.98 -31.60 -8.09
N LEU A 78 35.98 -31.25 -6.80
CA LEU A 78 37.13 -31.47 -5.91
C LEU A 78 37.43 -32.96 -5.70
N CYS A 79 36.42 -33.83 -5.59
CA CYS A 79 36.61 -35.28 -5.50
C CYS A 79 37.31 -35.81 -6.76
N LYS A 80 36.80 -35.44 -7.95
CA LYS A 80 37.37 -35.84 -9.24
C LYS A 80 38.81 -35.35 -9.40
N HIS A 81 39.10 -34.14 -8.94
CA HIS A 81 40.38 -33.48 -9.16
C HIS A 81 41.47 -33.89 -8.17
N PHE A 82 41.14 -34.01 -6.89
CA PHE A 82 42.10 -34.31 -5.82
C PHE A 82 42.05 -35.77 -5.33
N GLY A 83 41.12 -36.58 -5.81
CA GLY A 83 40.96 -37.97 -5.37
C GLY A 83 40.28 -38.12 -4.00
N PHE A 84 39.58 -37.10 -3.51
CA PHE A 84 38.88 -37.19 -2.23
C PHE A 84 37.66 -38.09 -2.29
N ALA A 85 37.45 -38.87 -1.24
CA ALA A 85 36.16 -39.50 -0.95
C ALA A 85 35.11 -38.44 -0.60
N PHE A 86 33.86 -38.61 -1.06
CA PHE A 86 32.82 -37.58 -0.89
C PHE A 86 32.46 -37.35 0.59
N GLU A 87 32.62 -38.38 1.41
CA GLU A 87 32.40 -38.44 2.85
C GLU A 87 33.24 -37.41 3.60
N VAL A 88 34.41 -37.04 3.07
CA VAL A 88 35.28 -35.99 3.66
C VAL A 88 34.58 -34.62 3.73
N PHE A 89 33.60 -34.40 2.84
CA PHE A 89 32.79 -33.18 2.79
C PHE A 89 31.43 -33.29 3.48
N VAL A 90 31.10 -34.46 4.03
CA VAL A 90 29.86 -34.74 4.75
C VAL A 90 30.21 -34.98 6.22
N SER A 91 29.25 -34.78 7.10
CA SER A 91 29.37 -35.18 8.50
C SER A 91 28.05 -35.72 9.00
N ASP A 92 28.14 -36.66 9.93
CA ASP A 92 27.03 -36.99 10.80
C ASP A 92 26.82 -35.82 11.76
N ILE A 93 25.57 -35.33 11.80
CA ILE A 93 25.14 -34.26 12.69
C ILE A 93 25.32 -34.80 14.13
N PRO A 94 26.18 -34.23 15.01
CA PRO A 94 26.58 -32.81 15.12
C PRO A 94 28.03 -32.45 14.72
N SER A 95 28.81 -33.36 14.15
CA SER A 95 30.24 -33.13 13.88
C SER A 95 30.50 -32.22 12.66
N LEU A 96 31.67 -31.58 12.61
CA LEU A 96 32.14 -30.91 11.40
C LEU A 96 32.61 -31.95 10.37
N PRO A 97 32.47 -31.69 9.05
CA PRO A 97 33.07 -32.55 8.03
C PRO A 97 34.56 -32.73 8.29
N LYS A 98 35.11 -33.91 8.00
CA LYS A 98 36.53 -34.25 8.27
C LYS A 98 37.50 -33.19 7.74
N LEU A 99 37.22 -32.61 6.58
CA LEU A 99 38.02 -31.51 5.98
C LEU A 99 38.11 -30.24 6.83
N PHE A 100 37.15 -30.03 7.75
CA PHE A 100 37.05 -28.84 8.61
C PHE A 100 37.22 -29.18 10.09
N ALA A 101 37.70 -30.37 10.43
CA ALA A 101 37.98 -30.75 11.80
C ALA A 101 39.08 -29.85 12.40
N THR A 102 38.76 -29.18 13.51
CA THR A 102 39.65 -28.23 14.18
C THR A 102 40.64 -28.95 15.08
N HIS A 103 41.92 -28.60 14.98
CA HIS A 103 43.04 -29.10 15.77
C HIS A 103 44.05 -27.95 15.96
N LYS A 104 45.11 -28.13 16.78
CA LYS A 104 46.06 -27.04 17.09
C LYS A 104 46.71 -26.41 15.85
N ALA A 105 46.95 -27.18 14.79
CA ALA A 105 47.53 -26.72 13.52
C ALA A 105 46.48 -26.26 12.48
N PHE A 106 45.21 -26.12 12.85
CA PHE A 106 44.15 -25.75 11.93
C PHE A 106 44.28 -24.28 11.50
N LEU A 107 44.70 -24.06 10.26
CA LEU A 107 44.69 -22.73 9.65
C LEU A 107 43.29 -22.36 9.18
N SER A 108 42.88 -21.11 9.34
CA SER A 108 41.54 -20.68 8.91
C SER A 108 41.44 -20.58 7.38
N PRO A 109 40.25 -20.70 6.76
CA PRO A 109 40.13 -20.46 5.33
C PRO A 109 40.45 -19.02 4.88
N TRP A 110 40.50 -18.05 5.80
CA TRP A 110 40.95 -16.68 5.49
C TRP A 110 42.46 -16.59 5.45
N GLU A 111 43.12 -17.22 6.42
CA GLU A 111 44.57 -17.34 6.50
C GLU A 111 45.13 -18.12 5.32
N LEU A 112 44.52 -19.26 4.98
CA LEU A 112 44.90 -20.06 3.80
C LEU A 112 44.75 -19.28 2.47
N ARG A 113 43.85 -18.30 2.40
CA ARG A 113 43.71 -17.44 1.21
C ARG A 113 44.88 -16.47 1.07
N ALA A 114 45.44 -15.99 2.18
CA ALA A 114 46.65 -15.17 2.17
C ALA A 114 47.89 -16.04 1.91
N LEU A 115 48.05 -17.14 2.65
CA LEU A 115 49.18 -18.06 2.48
C LEU A 115 49.23 -18.71 1.10
N GLY A 116 48.10 -18.87 0.41
CA GLY A 116 48.06 -19.35 -0.97
C GLY A 116 48.74 -18.43 -1.99
N LEU A 117 49.08 -17.20 -1.60
CA LEU A 117 49.87 -16.24 -2.39
C LEU A 117 51.36 -16.25 -2.04
N GLU A 118 51.75 -16.95 -0.97
CA GLU A 118 53.10 -16.90 -0.39
C GLU A 118 53.76 -18.30 -0.38
N ARG A 119 52.98 -19.38 -0.45
CA ARG A 119 53.49 -20.76 -0.52
C ARG A 119 52.57 -21.71 -1.29
N LYS A 120 53.09 -22.88 -1.65
CA LYS A 120 52.30 -24.03 -2.11
C LYS A 120 51.35 -24.49 -1.00
N LEU A 121 50.06 -24.65 -1.34
CA LEU A 121 49.04 -25.23 -0.48
C LEU A 121 48.94 -26.74 -0.70
N SER A 122 48.64 -27.49 0.36
CA SER A 122 48.26 -28.89 0.21
C SER A 122 46.88 -29.03 -0.45
N ASP A 123 46.56 -30.22 -0.96
CA ASP A 123 45.26 -30.48 -1.61
C ASP A 123 44.08 -30.17 -0.68
N THR A 124 44.22 -30.48 0.62
CA THR A 124 43.18 -30.22 1.62
C THR A 124 43.04 -28.73 1.91
N GLU A 125 44.15 -28.00 2.04
CA GLU A 125 44.16 -26.55 2.21
C GLU A 125 43.55 -25.84 1.00
N PHE A 126 43.96 -26.22 -0.20
CA PHE A 126 43.49 -25.60 -1.43
C PHE A 126 41.99 -25.86 -1.63
N ALA A 127 41.51 -27.08 -1.37
CA ALA A 127 40.09 -27.40 -1.38
C ALA A 127 39.27 -26.55 -0.38
N ARG A 128 39.82 -26.27 0.81
CA ARG A 128 39.15 -25.42 1.82
C ARG A 128 39.02 -23.96 1.35
N VAL A 129 40.04 -23.42 0.69
CA VAL A 129 40.01 -22.08 0.07
C VAL A 129 38.90 -22.01 -0.98
N LEU A 130 38.87 -22.97 -1.92
CA LEU A 130 37.89 -23.04 -3.00
C LEU A 130 36.45 -23.18 -2.49
N LEU A 131 36.23 -24.06 -1.51
CA LEU A 131 34.91 -24.22 -0.86
C LEU A 131 34.46 -22.94 -0.15
N HIS A 132 35.39 -22.24 0.50
CA HIS A 132 35.08 -21.01 1.22
C HIS A 132 34.59 -19.91 0.25
N ILE A 133 35.33 -19.67 -0.84
CA ILE A 133 34.99 -18.68 -1.87
C ILE A 133 33.67 -19.08 -2.57
N ALA A 134 33.50 -20.34 -2.97
CA ALA A 134 32.27 -20.79 -3.65
C ALA A 134 31.01 -20.69 -2.77
N LYS A 135 31.15 -20.89 -1.44
CA LYS A 135 30.04 -20.74 -0.48
C LYS A 135 29.65 -19.27 -0.33
N ARG A 136 30.63 -18.35 -0.35
CA ARG A 136 30.51 -16.91 -0.08
C ARG A 136 30.97 -16.06 -1.28
N ARG A 137 30.44 -16.36 -2.47
CA ARG A 137 30.83 -15.82 -3.78
C ARG A 137 30.53 -14.32 -4.08
N GLY A 138 30.42 -13.50 -3.05
CA GLY A 138 30.26 -12.05 -3.18
C GLY A 138 28.93 -11.58 -3.81
N TYR A 139 28.70 -10.27 -3.68
CA TYR A 139 27.59 -9.57 -4.32
C TYR A 139 27.91 -9.31 -5.80
N ASN A 140 26.97 -9.55 -6.70
CA ASN A 140 27.17 -9.19 -8.11
C ASN A 140 26.71 -7.76 -8.31
N ASP A 141 27.50 -6.95 -8.98
CA ASP A 141 27.03 -5.68 -9.52
C ASP A 141 26.09 -5.99 -10.69
N LEU A 142 24.80 -6.16 -10.40
CA LEU A 142 23.78 -6.05 -11.44
C LEU A 142 23.61 -4.55 -11.65
N SER A 143 24.36 -4.00 -12.60
CA SER A 143 24.47 -2.60 -13.00
C SER A 143 23.17 -1.97 -13.55
N THR A 144 22.01 -2.32 -12.98
CA THR A 144 20.68 -1.83 -13.40
C THR A 144 19.86 -1.29 -12.23
N ILE A 145 20.49 -0.60 -11.27
CA ILE A 145 19.76 0.09 -10.21
C ILE A 145 20.38 1.46 -9.95
N VAL A 146 19.87 2.49 -10.62
CA VAL A 146 19.64 3.80 -9.98
C VAL A 146 18.39 4.43 -10.58
N ASP A 147 17.39 4.68 -9.74
CA ASP A 147 16.62 5.92 -9.81
C ASP A 147 16.33 6.34 -8.37
N ASP A 148 16.77 7.54 -7.97
CA ASP A 148 16.76 8.02 -6.59
C ASP A 148 15.34 8.42 -6.12
N ASN A 149 14.38 8.48 -7.04
CA ASN A 149 13.01 8.90 -6.76
C ASN A 149 12.10 7.68 -6.56
N HIS A 150 11.95 7.27 -5.29
CA HIS A 150 11.14 6.14 -4.77
C HIS A 150 11.87 4.80 -4.48
N ALA A 151 13.12 4.85 -4.03
CA ALA A 151 13.83 3.65 -3.59
C ALA A 151 13.13 2.94 -2.39
N SER A 152 12.74 1.69 -2.59
CA SER A 152 12.35 0.76 -1.50
C SER A 152 13.50 0.56 -0.51
N ASP A 153 13.21 0.15 0.73
CA ASP A 153 14.26 -0.09 1.75
C ASP A 153 15.32 -1.09 1.28
N LYS A 154 14.95 -2.02 0.40
CA LYS A 154 15.86 -2.96 -0.24
C LYS A 154 16.92 -2.26 -1.12
N ALA A 155 16.51 -1.29 -1.93
CA ALA A 155 17.42 -0.56 -2.82
C ALA A 155 18.42 0.30 -2.02
N LYS A 156 17.98 0.86 -0.89
CA LYS A 156 18.86 1.58 0.04
C LYS A 156 19.93 0.65 0.62
N LYS A 157 19.56 -0.56 1.06
CA LYS A 157 20.52 -1.57 1.56
C LYS A 157 21.51 -2.00 0.48
N GLU A 158 21.04 -2.23 -0.76
CA GLU A 158 21.91 -2.59 -1.89
C GLU A 158 22.93 -1.47 -2.19
N LYS A 159 22.53 -0.19 -2.11
CA LYS A 159 23.43 0.97 -2.25
C LYS A 159 24.52 1.00 -1.17
N VAL A 160 24.16 0.73 0.09
CA VAL A 160 25.14 0.64 1.20
C VAL A 160 26.15 -0.47 0.95
N ILE A 161 25.69 -1.66 0.53
CA ILE A 161 26.57 -2.79 0.20
C ILE A 161 27.53 -2.43 -0.93
N LEU A 162 27.04 -1.80 -2.01
CA LEU A 162 27.86 -1.39 -3.15
C LEU A 162 28.91 -0.34 -2.75
N ASN A 163 28.54 0.62 -1.90
CA ASN A 163 29.50 1.61 -1.39
C ASN A 163 30.58 0.94 -0.54
N SER A 164 30.22 0.02 0.36
CA SER A 164 31.21 -0.73 1.16
C SER A 164 32.14 -1.57 0.28
N ILE A 165 31.66 -2.15 -0.82
CA ILE A 165 32.52 -2.88 -1.78
C ILE A 165 33.52 -1.92 -2.46
N LYS A 166 33.07 -0.73 -2.87
CA LYS A 166 33.96 0.29 -3.46
C LYS A 166 35.03 0.76 -2.47
N GLU A 167 34.64 0.99 -1.21
CA GLU A 167 35.56 1.38 -0.14
C GLU A 167 36.60 0.30 0.13
N ASN A 168 36.18 -0.96 0.25
CA ASN A 168 37.09 -2.09 0.42
C ASN A 168 38.07 -2.22 -0.76
N LYS A 169 37.60 -2.01 -1.99
CA LYS A 169 38.47 -2.00 -3.17
C LYS A 169 39.53 -0.89 -3.08
N LYS A 170 39.11 0.34 -2.74
CA LYS A 170 40.03 1.47 -2.54
C LYS A 170 41.04 1.17 -1.43
N GLN A 171 40.62 0.56 -0.32
CA GLN A 171 41.50 0.19 0.78
C GLN A 171 42.52 -0.87 0.35
N MET A 172 42.09 -1.88 -0.41
CA MET A 172 42.95 -2.93 -0.96
C MET A 172 44.08 -2.32 -1.82
N GLU A 173 43.72 -1.41 -2.72
CA GLU A 173 44.64 -0.69 -3.60
C GLU A 173 45.59 0.23 -2.80
N THR A 174 45.04 1.05 -1.88
CA THR A 174 45.82 2.05 -1.12
C THR A 174 46.85 1.39 -0.20
N LYS A 175 46.53 0.23 0.38
CA LYS A 175 47.40 -0.50 1.30
C LYS A 175 48.26 -1.57 0.61
N GLY A 176 48.17 -1.70 -0.71
CA GLY A 176 49.02 -2.60 -1.50
C GLY A 176 48.73 -4.10 -1.32
N TYR A 177 47.50 -4.49 -0.98
CA TYR A 177 47.13 -5.92 -0.89
C TYR A 177 46.89 -6.51 -2.29
N LYS A 178 47.41 -7.72 -2.55
CA LYS A 178 47.24 -8.42 -3.83
C LYS A 178 45.81 -8.89 -4.06
N THR A 179 45.13 -9.33 -2.99
CA THR A 179 43.75 -9.83 -3.10
C THR A 179 42.85 -9.36 -1.96
N ILE A 180 41.53 -9.39 -2.19
CA ILE A 180 40.56 -9.06 -1.14
C ILE A 180 40.58 -10.06 0.01
N GLY A 181 40.93 -11.32 -0.24
CA GLY A 181 41.11 -12.35 0.80
C GLY A 181 42.27 -12.04 1.72
N GLU A 182 43.41 -11.64 1.15
CA GLU A 182 44.59 -11.19 1.89
C GLU A 182 44.27 -9.97 2.76
N MET A 183 43.65 -8.93 2.18
CA MET A 183 43.22 -7.76 2.93
C MET A 183 42.31 -8.15 4.09
N MET A 184 41.30 -9.00 3.83
CA MET A 184 40.34 -9.40 4.87
C MET A 184 40.99 -10.22 5.99
N PHE A 185 42.01 -10.99 5.69
CA PHE A 185 42.83 -11.67 6.68
C PHE A 185 43.68 -10.65 7.47
N LYS A 186 44.54 -9.87 6.80
CA LYS A 186 45.50 -8.97 7.46
C LYS A 186 44.84 -7.83 8.24
N GLU A 187 43.71 -7.29 7.76
CA GLU A 187 43.05 -6.14 8.40
C GLU A 187 42.00 -6.51 9.45
N TYR A 188 41.48 -7.74 9.41
CA TYR A 188 40.46 -8.17 10.37
C TYR A 188 40.93 -9.42 11.12
N TYR A 189 41.01 -10.58 10.47
CA TYR A 189 41.30 -11.85 11.16
C TYR A 189 42.65 -11.87 11.92
N GLY A 190 43.72 -11.34 11.31
CA GLY A 190 45.09 -11.41 11.80
C GLY A 190 45.39 -10.44 12.95
N LYS A 191 44.83 -9.22 12.93
CA LYS A 191 44.99 -8.23 14.01
C LYS A 191 44.29 -8.65 15.31
N GLU A 192 43.23 -9.43 15.17
CA GLU A 192 42.34 -9.84 16.27
C GLU A 192 42.98 -10.97 17.10
N ILE A 193 43.67 -11.93 16.46
CA ILE A 193 44.45 -12.98 17.14
C ILE A 193 45.59 -12.38 17.98
N SER A 194 46.27 -11.34 17.47
CA SER A 194 47.35 -10.66 18.20
C SER A 194 46.88 -9.87 19.45
N GLN A 195 45.57 -9.65 19.61
CA GLN A 195 44.98 -8.88 20.71
C GLN A 195 44.17 -9.75 21.70
N GLY A 196 44.19 -11.08 21.55
CA GLY A 196 43.42 -12.00 22.41
C GLY A 196 41.89 -11.93 22.22
N CYS A 197 41.41 -11.15 21.25
CA CYS A 197 39.99 -10.87 21.02
C CYS A 197 39.55 -11.48 19.68
N TYR A 198 38.63 -12.45 19.69
CA TYR A 198 37.99 -12.93 18.46
C TYR A 198 36.92 -11.94 17.99
N GLU A 199 37.28 -10.98 17.14
CA GLU A 199 36.29 -10.34 16.30
C GLU A 199 36.00 -11.19 15.04
N ASN A 200 34.85 -10.96 14.40
CA ASN A 200 34.34 -11.85 13.37
C ASN A 200 34.51 -11.20 12.00
N VAL A 201 35.33 -11.74 11.09
CA VAL A 201 35.53 -11.25 9.69
C VAL A 201 34.20 -11.15 8.89
N ARG A 202 33.10 -11.68 9.41
CA ARG A 202 31.75 -11.51 8.85
C ARG A 202 31.14 -10.18 9.29
N ASN A 203 30.28 -9.63 8.43
CA ASN A 203 29.31 -8.62 8.86
C ASN A 203 28.51 -9.17 10.06
N LYS A 204 28.53 -8.45 11.19
CA LYS A 204 27.71 -8.77 12.37
C LYS A 204 26.27 -8.29 12.13
N GLY A 205 25.29 -9.09 12.57
CA GLY A 205 23.95 -8.59 12.84
C GLY A 205 23.97 -7.69 14.07
N LYS A 206 22.97 -6.79 14.20
CA LYS A 206 22.80 -5.80 15.29
C LYS A 206 23.45 -6.25 16.60
N GLN A 207 24.35 -5.44 17.16
CA GLN A 207 24.79 -5.61 18.55
C GLN A 207 23.56 -5.43 19.46
N GLU A 208 23.35 -6.40 20.33
CA GLU A 208 22.65 -6.21 21.60
C GLU A 208 23.61 -5.43 22.48
N GLU A 209 23.56 -4.09 22.43
CA GLU A 209 23.93 -3.25 23.56
C GLU A 209 23.52 -1.79 23.28
N SER A 210 22.56 -1.36 24.10
CA SER A 210 21.95 -0.03 24.27
C SER A 210 20.48 0.04 23.83
N HIS A 211 19.62 0.16 24.84
CA HIS A 211 18.21 0.54 24.74
C HIS A 211 18.05 2.03 24.33
N GLN A 212 18.78 2.46 23.29
CA GLN A 212 18.60 3.76 22.66
C GLN A 212 18.59 3.62 21.14
N GLN A 213 17.84 4.49 20.49
CA GLN A 213 17.41 4.37 19.09
C GLN A 213 18.53 4.01 18.09
N GLY A 214 18.36 2.85 17.44
CA GLY A 214 18.82 2.65 16.05
C GLY A 214 20.17 1.96 15.84
N ALA A 215 20.36 0.74 16.35
CA ALA A 215 21.48 -0.13 15.94
C ALA A 215 21.49 -0.34 14.41
N LYS A 216 22.49 0.22 13.71
CA LYS A 216 22.67 0.12 12.26
C LYS A 216 23.37 -1.19 11.88
N GLU A 217 22.87 -1.87 10.85
CA GLU A 217 23.53 -3.04 10.24
C GLU A 217 24.88 -2.62 9.64
N ASN A 218 25.98 -3.29 10.02
CA ASN A 218 27.31 -3.00 9.51
C ASN A 218 27.64 -3.85 8.26
N TYR A 219 27.77 -3.20 7.11
CA TYR A 219 28.10 -3.82 5.82
C TYR A 219 29.55 -3.62 5.40
N LYS A 220 30.42 -3.10 6.28
CA LYS A 220 31.82 -2.77 5.98
C LYS A 220 32.61 -3.93 5.37
N ARG A 221 32.37 -5.18 5.80
CA ARG A 221 33.10 -6.37 5.31
C ARG A 221 32.44 -7.03 4.08
N SER A 222 31.71 -6.25 3.27
CA SER A 222 31.05 -6.74 2.05
C SER A 222 32.03 -6.86 0.88
N ILE A 223 31.98 -7.99 0.18
CA ILE A 223 32.89 -8.30 -0.93
C ILE A 223 32.09 -8.47 -2.22
N GLY A 224 32.56 -7.84 -3.30
CA GLY A 224 31.99 -8.00 -4.63
C GLY A 224 32.44 -9.30 -5.30
N ARG A 225 31.65 -9.76 -6.26
CA ARG A 225 31.90 -11.04 -6.94
C ARG A 225 33.13 -10.99 -7.84
N ARG A 226 33.37 -9.85 -8.47
CA ARG A 226 34.51 -9.65 -9.37
C ARG A 226 35.82 -9.72 -8.59
N GLU A 227 35.87 -9.13 -7.40
CA GLU A 227 37.04 -9.17 -6.52
C GLU A 227 37.39 -10.61 -6.11
N LEU A 228 36.38 -11.48 -5.90
CA LEU A 228 36.61 -12.90 -5.64
C LEU A 228 36.99 -13.71 -6.89
N GLN A 229 36.60 -13.27 -8.09
CA GLN A 229 37.06 -13.89 -9.34
C GLN A 229 38.54 -13.59 -9.56
N ASN A 230 38.93 -12.32 -9.40
CA ASN A 230 40.32 -11.88 -9.47
C ASN A 230 41.18 -12.60 -8.42
N GLU A 231 40.68 -12.74 -7.19
CA GLU A 231 41.40 -13.48 -6.15
C GLU A 231 41.62 -14.95 -6.51
N ILE A 232 40.64 -15.61 -7.14
CA ILE A 232 40.82 -16.98 -7.61
C ILE A 232 41.90 -17.05 -8.69
N GLU A 233 41.86 -16.13 -9.66
CA GLU A 233 42.87 -16.06 -10.72
C GLU A 233 44.28 -15.89 -10.13
N GLU A 234 44.44 -14.99 -9.16
CA GLU A 234 45.72 -14.72 -8.52
C GLU A 234 46.21 -15.91 -7.66
N ILE A 235 45.33 -16.52 -6.85
CA ILE A 235 45.71 -17.71 -6.06
C ILE A 235 46.13 -18.85 -6.99
N PHE A 236 45.38 -19.13 -8.05
CA PHE A 236 45.75 -20.18 -9.01
C PHE A 236 47.08 -19.88 -9.71
N LYS A 237 47.33 -18.61 -10.06
CA LYS A 237 48.61 -18.15 -10.62
C LYS A 237 49.76 -18.41 -9.64
N SER A 238 49.68 -17.92 -8.41
CA SER A 238 50.72 -18.14 -7.40
C SER A 238 50.93 -19.63 -7.10
N GLN A 239 49.86 -20.43 -7.03
CA GLN A 239 49.99 -21.88 -6.82
C GLN A 239 50.78 -22.55 -7.96
N ARG A 240 50.58 -22.14 -9.21
CA ARG A 240 51.39 -22.64 -10.34
C ARG A 240 52.86 -22.24 -10.22
N GLU A 241 53.13 -20.98 -9.86
CA GLU A 241 54.48 -20.46 -9.64
C GLU A 241 55.22 -21.22 -8.53
N PHE A 242 54.53 -21.63 -7.47
CA PHE A 242 55.08 -22.48 -6.41
C PHE A 242 55.10 -23.99 -6.74
N GLY A 243 54.93 -24.38 -8.01
CA GLY A 243 55.04 -25.78 -8.45
C GLY A 243 53.83 -26.66 -8.08
N ASN A 244 52.63 -26.10 -7.97
CA ASN A 244 51.39 -26.87 -7.81
C ASN A 244 50.82 -27.29 -9.18
N GLN A 245 51.20 -28.48 -9.65
CA GLN A 245 50.72 -29.03 -10.93
C GLN A 245 49.20 -29.22 -10.98
N LYS A 246 48.53 -29.37 -9.82
CA LYS A 246 47.07 -29.50 -9.73
C LYS A 246 46.34 -28.16 -9.87
N ALA A 247 47.02 -27.02 -9.94
CA ALA A 247 46.43 -25.69 -10.16
C ALA A 247 46.36 -25.28 -11.64
N HIS A 248 46.19 -26.24 -12.56
CA HIS A 248 46.15 -25.98 -14.00
C HIS A 248 44.90 -25.18 -14.44
N LYS A 249 44.98 -24.52 -15.61
CA LYS A 249 43.97 -23.56 -16.08
C LYS A 249 42.58 -24.18 -16.29
N GLY A 250 42.50 -25.38 -16.84
CA GLY A 250 41.21 -26.08 -17.01
C GLY A 250 40.42 -26.25 -15.70
N PHE A 251 41.09 -26.59 -14.59
CA PHE A 251 40.45 -26.71 -13.28
C PHE A 251 40.01 -25.34 -12.73
N GLU A 252 40.81 -24.30 -12.95
CA GLU A 252 40.45 -22.91 -12.63
C GLU A 252 39.15 -22.49 -13.32
N ASP A 253 39.02 -22.76 -14.62
CA ASP A 253 37.87 -22.38 -15.43
C ASP A 253 36.61 -23.19 -15.05
N ASP A 254 36.75 -24.49 -14.85
CA ASP A 254 35.66 -25.35 -14.35
C ASP A 254 35.16 -24.89 -12.98
N PHE A 255 36.08 -24.55 -12.07
CA PHE A 255 35.74 -24.00 -10.77
C PHE A 255 35.00 -22.66 -10.91
N LYS A 256 35.52 -21.70 -11.68
CA LYS A 256 34.91 -20.38 -11.88
C LYS A 256 33.51 -20.49 -12.48
N LYS A 257 33.33 -21.34 -13.49
CA LYS A 257 32.04 -21.62 -14.14
C LYS A 257 30.99 -22.06 -13.13
N ILE A 258 31.34 -22.98 -12.23
CA ILE A 258 30.40 -23.47 -11.20
C ILE A 258 30.22 -22.44 -10.08
N ALA A 259 31.30 -21.91 -9.52
CA ALA A 259 31.30 -21.04 -8.33
C ALA A 259 30.52 -19.74 -8.57
N PHE A 260 30.70 -19.11 -9.74
CA PHE A 260 30.15 -17.80 -10.04
C PHE A 260 28.91 -17.81 -10.93
N SER A 261 28.44 -18.99 -11.36
CA SER A 261 27.20 -19.14 -12.15
C SER A 261 25.98 -18.44 -11.54
N GLN A 262 25.24 -17.68 -12.36
CA GLN A 262 23.98 -17.06 -11.97
C GLN A 262 22.97 -17.29 -13.08
N ARG A 263 21.70 -17.57 -12.71
CA ARG A 263 20.63 -17.61 -13.69
C ARG A 263 20.36 -16.20 -14.20
N GLU A 264 20.23 -16.07 -15.50
CA GLU A 264 19.80 -14.84 -16.15
C GLU A 264 18.43 -14.38 -15.65
N LEU A 265 18.20 -13.08 -15.77
CA LEU A 265 16.90 -12.48 -15.52
C LEU A 265 15.92 -12.92 -16.61
N LYS A 266 14.66 -13.13 -16.23
CA LYS A 266 13.61 -13.43 -17.22
C LYS A 266 13.21 -12.15 -17.94
N SER A 267 12.73 -12.28 -19.18
CA SER A 267 12.00 -11.22 -19.86
C SER A 267 10.78 -10.78 -19.03
N PHE A 268 10.47 -9.49 -19.08
CA PHE A 268 9.32 -8.88 -18.44
C PHE A 268 8.16 -8.63 -19.41
N GLU A 269 8.34 -8.92 -20.69
CA GLU A 269 7.38 -8.67 -21.77
C GLU A 269 5.99 -9.25 -21.49
N SER A 270 5.93 -10.47 -20.93
CA SER A 270 4.65 -11.11 -20.58
C SER A 270 3.88 -10.40 -19.45
N LYS A 271 4.53 -9.49 -18.72
CA LYS A 271 3.91 -8.69 -17.64
C LYS A 271 3.56 -7.28 -18.09
N VAL A 272 3.94 -6.90 -19.30
CA VAL A 272 3.57 -5.63 -19.89
C VAL A 272 2.10 -5.73 -20.32
N GLY A 273 1.30 -4.78 -19.85
CA GLY A 273 -0.11 -4.68 -20.24
C GLY A 273 -0.26 -4.32 -21.71
N ASN A 274 -1.45 -4.54 -22.25
CA ASN A 274 -1.73 -4.30 -23.66
C ASN A 274 -2.18 -2.84 -23.90
N CYS A 275 -2.15 -2.42 -25.15
CA CYS A 275 -2.58 -1.09 -25.56
C CYS A 275 -4.09 -0.91 -25.34
N GLU A 276 -4.48 0.32 -25.03
CA GLU A 276 -5.89 0.71 -24.85
C GLU A 276 -6.73 0.63 -26.13
N PHE A 277 -6.12 0.75 -27.32
CA PHE A 277 -6.81 0.72 -28.62
C PHE A 277 -6.50 -0.53 -29.45
N PHE A 278 -5.42 -1.24 -29.12
CA PHE A 278 -4.98 -2.46 -29.80
C PHE A 278 -4.68 -3.53 -28.74
N PRO A 279 -5.70 -4.26 -28.23
CA PRO A 279 -5.52 -5.23 -27.16
C PRO A 279 -4.56 -6.39 -27.50
N GLU A 280 -4.30 -6.64 -28.78
CA GLU A 280 -3.31 -7.58 -29.28
C GLU A 280 -1.86 -7.06 -29.12
N GLU A 281 -1.68 -5.74 -29.06
CA GLU A 281 -0.38 -5.08 -29.01
C GLU A 281 0.08 -4.77 -27.58
N LYS A 282 1.38 -4.89 -27.35
CA LYS A 282 2.00 -4.45 -26.09
C LYS A 282 2.11 -2.94 -26.02
N ARG A 283 1.99 -2.40 -24.80
CA ARG A 283 2.28 -0.99 -24.52
C ARG A 283 3.71 -0.62 -24.92
N ALA A 284 3.91 0.58 -25.46
CA ALA A 284 5.21 1.13 -25.78
C ALA A 284 5.99 1.48 -24.49
N SER A 285 7.29 1.28 -24.53
CA SER A 285 8.23 1.75 -23.51
C SER A 285 8.19 3.27 -23.47
N LYS A 286 8.26 3.85 -22.28
CA LYS A 286 8.40 5.30 -22.12
C LYS A 286 9.77 5.79 -22.61
N CYS A 287 10.73 4.88 -22.78
CA CYS A 287 12.07 5.17 -23.28
C CYS A 287 12.15 5.16 -24.81
N CYS A 288 11.08 4.77 -25.51
CA CYS A 288 10.98 4.92 -26.95
C CYS A 288 10.95 6.42 -27.32
N TYR A 289 11.58 6.77 -28.44
CA TYR A 289 11.59 8.12 -28.99
C TYR A 289 10.16 8.63 -29.24
N SER A 290 9.31 7.86 -29.93
CA SER A 290 7.92 8.27 -30.18
C SER A 290 7.09 8.42 -28.90
N ALA A 291 7.42 7.68 -27.84
CA ALA A 291 6.76 7.83 -26.55
C ALA A 291 7.21 9.12 -25.82
N GLU A 292 8.50 9.46 -25.84
CA GLU A 292 8.98 10.74 -25.33
C GLU A 292 8.40 11.92 -26.13
N GLU A 293 8.34 11.79 -27.45
CA GLU A 293 7.74 12.77 -28.35
C GLU A 293 6.27 13.00 -28.01
N PHE A 294 5.48 11.92 -27.87
CA PHE A 294 4.07 12.00 -27.48
C PHE A 294 3.86 12.76 -26.16
N ILE A 295 4.68 12.47 -25.15
CA ILE A 295 4.60 13.14 -23.85
C ILE A 295 4.93 14.63 -23.98
N ASN A 296 5.99 14.95 -24.72
CA ASN A 296 6.43 16.32 -24.93
C ASN A 296 5.41 17.13 -25.74
N LEU A 297 4.88 16.58 -26.84
CA LEU A 297 3.81 17.20 -27.64
C LEU A 297 2.55 17.45 -26.80
N THR A 298 2.14 16.47 -26.00
CA THR A 298 0.99 16.66 -25.08
C THR A 298 1.21 17.86 -24.16
N LYS A 299 2.43 18.04 -23.64
CA LYS A 299 2.75 19.17 -22.77
C LYS A 299 2.77 20.49 -23.55
N ILE A 300 3.43 20.52 -24.71
CA ILE A 300 3.52 21.70 -25.58
C ILE A 300 2.11 22.19 -25.93
N ILE A 301 1.28 21.32 -26.51
CA ILE A 301 -0.06 21.68 -26.99
C ILE A 301 -0.95 22.20 -25.86
N ASN A 302 -0.93 21.55 -24.70
CA ASN A 302 -1.72 22.00 -23.54
C ASN A 302 -1.24 23.35 -22.99
N THR A 303 0.08 23.60 -22.98
CA THR A 303 0.64 24.90 -22.57
C THR A 303 0.26 26.00 -23.57
N LEU A 304 0.41 25.75 -24.87
CA LEU A 304 0.03 26.70 -25.92
C LEU A 304 -1.47 27.02 -25.88
N LYS A 305 -2.34 26.01 -25.75
CA LYS A 305 -3.79 26.20 -25.62
C LYS A 305 -4.18 26.97 -24.35
N ASN A 306 -3.41 26.81 -23.28
CA ASN A 306 -3.63 27.60 -22.06
C ASN A 306 -3.25 29.07 -22.25
N ILE A 307 -2.15 29.34 -22.96
CA ILE A 307 -1.72 30.69 -23.30
C ILE A 307 -2.73 31.33 -24.26
N GLU A 308 -3.16 30.62 -25.30
CA GLU A 308 -4.21 31.08 -26.23
C GLU A 308 -5.48 31.52 -25.49
N HIS A 309 -5.89 30.80 -24.45
CA HIS A 309 -7.03 31.20 -23.61
C HIS A 309 -6.77 32.45 -22.77
N ILE A 310 -5.52 32.74 -22.41
CA ILE A 310 -5.15 33.88 -21.54
C ILE A 310 -4.86 35.14 -22.37
N SER A 311 -4.06 35.02 -23.42
CA SER A 311 -3.58 36.13 -24.25
C SER A 311 -4.35 36.32 -25.55
N GLY A 312 -5.09 35.30 -26.01
CA GLY A 312 -5.71 35.29 -27.35
C GLY A 312 -4.73 34.97 -28.48
N GLU A 313 -3.44 34.79 -28.19
CA GLU A 313 -2.43 34.47 -29.21
C GLU A 313 -2.53 33.01 -29.68
N ILE A 314 -2.63 32.81 -30.99
CA ILE A 314 -2.69 31.48 -31.61
C ILE A 314 -1.32 31.12 -32.16
N TYR A 315 -0.80 29.95 -31.78
CA TYR A 315 0.50 29.48 -32.24
C TYR A 315 0.35 28.40 -33.32
N PRO A 316 1.04 28.54 -34.47
CA PRO A 316 0.93 27.60 -35.57
C PRO A 316 1.81 26.35 -35.35
N LYS A 317 1.65 25.32 -36.20
CA LYS A 317 2.35 24.02 -36.08
C LYS A 317 3.88 24.16 -36.19
N GLU A 318 4.36 25.20 -36.86
CA GLU A 318 5.78 25.51 -37.05
C GLU A 318 6.45 25.82 -35.71
N ILE A 319 5.75 26.52 -34.80
CA ILE A 319 6.24 26.81 -33.44
C ILE A 319 6.32 25.52 -32.61
N ILE A 320 5.35 24.62 -32.75
CA ILE A 320 5.38 23.31 -32.08
C ILE A 320 6.62 22.53 -32.53
N LYS A 321 6.87 22.49 -33.85
CA LYS A 321 8.05 21.86 -34.43
C LYS A 321 9.34 22.49 -33.91
N GLU A 322 9.42 23.82 -33.89
CA GLU A 322 10.58 24.54 -33.38
C GLU A 322 10.90 24.21 -31.92
N ILE A 323 9.89 24.22 -31.04
CA ILE A 323 10.05 23.88 -29.62
C ILE A 323 10.57 22.44 -29.48
N LEU A 324 9.99 21.51 -30.23
CA LEU A 324 10.36 20.09 -30.19
C LEU A 324 11.80 19.87 -30.68
N ASP A 325 12.18 20.47 -31.82
CA ASP A 325 13.50 20.36 -32.42
C ASP A 325 14.58 20.99 -31.55
N ARG A 326 14.34 22.20 -31.02
CA ARG A 326 15.24 22.84 -30.05
C ARG A 326 15.40 21.99 -28.80
N SER A 327 14.32 21.41 -28.27
CA SER A 327 14.41 20.52 -27.11
C SER A 327 15.17 19.23 -27.38
N LYS A 328 15.10 18.66 -28.60
CA LYS A 328 15.83 17.45 -28.98
C LYS A 328 17.33 17.70 -29.15
N ARG A 329 17.73 18.92 -29.53
CA ARG A 329 19.16 19.31 -29.61
C ARG A 329 19.76 19.57 -28.24
N LEU A 330 18.98 20.11 -27.30
CA LEU A 330 19.46 20.49 -25.98
C LEU A 330 19.48 19.31 -24.99
N LYS A 331 20.67 18.76 -24.73
CA LYS A 331 20.88 17.73 -23.68
C LYS A 331 20.39 18.15 -22.30
N GLY A 332 20.43 19.46 -21.98
CA GLY A 332 19.89 20.01 -20.74
C GLY A 332 18.35 19.93 -20.64
N GLY A 333 17.66 19.88 -21.78
CA GLY A 333 16.24 20.18 -21.90
C GLY A 333 16.00 21.65 -22.26
N LEU A 334 14.76 21.97 -22.62
CA LEU A 334 14.30 23.32 -22.90
C LEU A 334 13.68 23.90 -21.62
N SER A 335 14.16 25.05 -21.14
CA SER A 335 13.62 25.73 -19.95
C SER A 335 12.38 26.56 -20.29
N TYR A 336 11.63 26.96 -19.28
CA TYR A 336 10.50 27.88 -19.46
C TYR A 336 10.95 29.25 -19.97
N GLN A 337 12.12 29.72 -19.54
CA GLN A 337 12.71 30.95 -20.05
C GLN A 337 12.93 30.88 -21.57
N LYS A 338 13.54 29.79 -22.05
CA LYS A 338 13.74 29.57 -23.49
C LYS A 338 12.43 29.39 -24.24
N LEU A 339 11.40 28.82 -23.59
CA LEU A 339 10.06 28.73 -24.17
C LEU A 339 9.49 30.13 -24.38
N ARG A 340 9.58 31.01 -23.38
CA ARG A 340 9.13 32.41 -23.47
C ARG A 340 9.81 33.15 -24.62
N GLU A 341 11.12 32.98 -24.78
CA GLU A 341 11.89 33.55 -25.88
C GLU A 341 11.37 33.08 -27.26
N ILE A 342 11.05 31.79 -27.40
CA ILE A 342 10.50 31.23 -28.65
C ILE A 342 9.12 31.80 -28.95
N LEU A 343 8.27 31.92 -27.93
CA LEU A 343 6.90 32.41 -28.07
C LEU A 343 6.82 33.93 -28.18
N LYS A 344 7.91 34.65 -27.87
CA LYS A 344 7.93 36.12 -27.72
C LYS A 344 6.83 36.62 -26.77
N LEU A 345 6.61 35.86 -25.69
CA LEU A 345 5.49 36.05 -24.76
C LEU A 345 5.78 37.16 -23.73
N ASP A 346 4.85 38.10 -23.56
CA ASP A 346 4.92 39.20 -22.59
C ASP A 346 5.22 38.70 -21.16
N GLU A 347 6.14 39.38 -20.46
CA GLU A 347 6.59 39.03 -19.10
C GLU A 347 5.44 39.00 -18.08
N LYS A 348 4.34 39.71 -18.32
CA LYS A 348 3.15 39.71 -17.46
C LYS A 348 2.38 38.38 -17.50
N ILE A 349 2.57 37.58 -18.54
CA ILE A 349 1.86 36.30 -18.70
C ILE A 349 2.69 35.18 -18.08
N GLU A 350 2.28 34.70 -16.91
CA GLU A 350 2.94 33.59 -16.21
C GLU A 350 2.53 32.21 -16.78
N PHE A 351 3.47 31.26 -16.80
CA PHE A 351 3.18 29.88 -17.16
C PHE A 351 2.49 29.13 -16.01
N LYS A 352 1.38 28.44 -16.31
CA LYS A 352 0.64 27.63 -15.33
C LYS A 352 1.16 26.20 -15.25
N ASP A 353 2.24 25.97 -14.49
CA ASP A 353 2.77 24.63 -14.15
C ASP A 353 3.06 24.51 -12.64
N VAL A 354 2.71 23.37 -12.04
CA VAL A 354 2.95 23.04 -10.63
C VAL A 354 4.44 23.12 -10.25
N LYS A 355 5.34 22.98 -11.23
CA LYS A 355 6.78 23.10 -11.03
C LYS A 355 7.23 24.54 -10.81
N LEU A 356 6.48 25.54 -11.24
CA LEU A 356 6.87 26.95 -11.18
C LEU A 356 6.33 27.61 -9.91
N ASP A 357 7.17 28.38 -9.23
CA ASP A 357 6.80 29.17 -8.05
C ASP A 357 7.35 30.59 -8.20
N TYR A 358 6.58 31.45 -8.86
CA TYR A 358 6.91 32.85 -9.09
C TYR A 358 6.99 33.69 -7.80
N ILE A 359 6.59 33.14 -6.65
CA ILE A 359 6.60 33.85 -5.36
C ILE A 359 7.93 33.65 -4.62
N ASN A 360 8.44 32.42 -4.60
CA ASN A 360 9.61 32.06 -3.76
C ASN A 360 10.90 31.91 -4.57
N ASP A 361 10.81 31.56 -5.85
CA ASP A 361 12.00 31.35 -6.67
C ASP A 361 12.45 32.68 -7.26
N LYS A 362 13.74 32.99 -7.12
CA LYS A 362 14.34 34.18 -7.78
C LYS A 362 14.28 34.09 -9.31
N LYS A 363 14.33 32.87 -9.86
CA LYS A 363 14.28 32.56 -11.30
C LYS A 363 13.42 31.30 -11.53
N PRO A 364 12.08 31.41 -11.45
CA PRO A 364 11.19 30.27 -11.58
C PRO A 364 11.31 29.61 -12.97
N GLU A 365 11.55 30.40 -14.01
CA GLU A 365 11.55 29.97 -15.42
C GLU A 365 12.84 29.24 -15.87
N ASP A 366 13.89 29.20 -15.04
CA ASP A 366 15.10 28.39 -15.29
C ASP A 366 14.78 26.87 -15.26
N LYS A 367 13.64 26.50 -14.69
CA LYS A 367 13.18 25.12 -14.61
C LYS A 367 12.90 24.53 -16.00
N ILE A 368 13.19 23.24 -16.16
CA ILE A 368 13.01 22.52 -17.42
C ILE A 368 11.53 22.31 -17.75
N PHE A 369 11.11 22.79 -18.91
CA PHE A 369 9.80 22.59 -19.50
C PHE A 369 9.65 21.17 -20.05
N ILE A 370 10.45 20.81 -21.05
CA ILE A 370 10.48 19.50 -21.73
C ILE A 370 11.92 19.05 -22.01
N LYS A 371 12.11 17.74 -22.20
CA LYS A 371 13.43 17.14 -22.44
C LYS A 371 13.30 15.76 -23.10
N PHE A 372 14.19 15.45 -24.03
CA PHE A 372 14.37 14.11 -24.63
C PHE A 372 15.41 13.30 -23.84
N GLN A 373 15.11 12.98 -22.59
CA GLN A 373 16.08 12.44 -21.65
C GLN A 373 16.60 11.06 -22.08
N LYS A 374 15.70 10.16 -22.53
CA LYS A 374 16.07 8.77 -22.84
C LYS A 374 16.73 8.66 -24.20
N TYR A 375 16.29 9.46 -25.17
CA TYR A 375 17.02 9.66 -26.42
C TYR A 375 18.48 10.08 -26.19
N HIS A 376 18.74 11.09 -25.36
CA HIS A 376 20.11 11.52 -25.07
C HIS A 376 20.91 10.50 -24.27
N GLU A 377 20.29 9.78 -23.33
CA GLU A 377 20.93 8.68 -22.59
C GLU A 377 21.38 7.56 -23.54
N LEU A 378 20.56 7.21 -24.54
CA LEU A 378 20.93 6.25 -25.58
C LEU A 378 22.02 6.80 -26.50
N LYS A 379 21.90 8.05 -26.95
CA LYS A 379 22.91 8.73 -27.79
C LYS A 379 24.29 8.75 -27.11
N ASP A 380 24.35 9.14 -25.84
CA ASP A 380 25.58 9.18 -25.05
C ASP A 380 26.20 7.78 -24.91
N TYR A 381 25.38 6.76 -24.64
CA TYR A 381 25.84 5.38 -24.53
C TYR A 381 26.44 4.88 -25.86
N LEU A 382 25.88 5.32 -26.98
CA LEU A 382 26.28 4.93 -28.34
C LEU A 382 27.19 5.95 -29.03
N ARG A 383 27.86 6.85 -28.29
CA ARG A 383 28.72 7.89 -28.87
C ARG A 383 29.77 7.36 -29.86
N ASP A 384 30.29 6.15 -29.62
CA ASP A 384 31.29 5.51 -30.48
C ASP A 384 30.71 5.10 -31.87
N PHE A 385 29.38 5.20 -32.04
CA PHE A 385 28.61 4.87 -33.24
C PHE A 385 27.72 6.05 -33.69
N GLU A 386 28.15 7.30 -33.46
CA GLU A 386 27.31 8.49 -33.68
C GLU A 386 26.79 8.64 -35.12
N ALA A 387 27.60 8.29 -36.13
CA ALA A 387 27.20 8.36 -37.53
C ALA A 387 26.02 7.42 -37.84
N GLU A 388 26.09 6.17 -37.36
CA GLU A 388 25.02 5.18 -37.49
C GLU A 388 23.79 5.58 -36.67
N PHE A 389 23.99 6.09 -35.44
CA PHE A 389 22.89 6.55 -34.60
C PHE A 389 22.08 7.70 -35.23
N THR A 390 22.78 8.62 -35.90
CA THR A 390 22.15 9.83 -36.48
C THR A 390 21.40 9.53 -37.78
N SER A 391 21.70 8.41 -38.45
CA SER A 391 20.99 8.00 -39.67
C SER A 391 19.66 7.29 -39.39
N TRP A 392 19.37 6.91 -38.14
CA TRP A 392 18.19 6.14 -37.80
C TRP A 392 16.90 6.95 -37.77
N GLY A 393 15.83 6.33 -38.28
CA GLY A 393 14.45 6.74 -38.07
C GLY A 393 13.94 6.44 -36.66
N ALA A 394 12.73 6.94 -36.37
CA ALA A 394 12.04 6.70 -35.10
C ALA A 394 11.79 5.21 -34.84
N ASP A 395 11.56 4.43 -35.89
CA ASP A 395 11.29 2.99 -35.87
C ASP A 395 12.45 2.18 -35.28
N ILE A 396 13.69 2.43 -35.72
CA ILE A 396 14.88 1.72 -35.22
C ILE A 396 15.14 2.12 -33.75
N LEU A 397 15.07 3.42 -33.44
CA LEU A 397 15.25 3.95 -32.08
C LEU A 397 14.23 3.34 -31.11
N ASP A 398 12.97 3.29 -31.52
CA ASP A 398 11.87 2.75 -30.72
C ASP A 398 12.03 1.25 -30.50
N ASN A 399 12.38 0.49 -31.54
CA ASN A 399 12.61 -0.95 -31.44
C ASN A 399 13.76 -1.28 -30.48
N ILE A 400 14.89 -0.56 -30.58
CA ILE A 400 16.03 -0.72 -29.66
C ILE A 400 15.58 -0.44 -28.22
N ALA A 401 14.94 0.71 -27.99
CA ALA A 401 14.47 1.10 -26.66
C ALA A 401 13.45 0.11 -26.09
N GLN A 402 12.52 -0.37 -26.91
CA GLN A 402 11.49 -1.36 -26.53
C GLN A 402 12.14 -2.69 -26.12
N ILE A 403 13.06 -3.22 -26.94
CA ILE A 403 13.75 -4.49 -26.69
C ILE A 403 14.54 -4.42 -25.37
N ILE A 404 15.32 -3.36 -25.17
CA ILE A 404 16.15 -3.14 -23.97
C ILE A 404 15.30 -2.90 -22.72
N THR A 405 14.14 -2.25 -22.87
CA THR A 405 13.22 -2.03 -21.76
C THR A 405 12.64 -3.36 -21.27
N PHE A 406 12.23 -4.24 -22.19
CA PHE A 406 11.51 -5.48 -21.83
C PHE A 406 12.43 -6.64 -21.46
N ASN A 407 13.67 -6.61 -21.92
CA ASN A 407 14.59 -7.72 -21.81
C ASN A 407 15.90 -7.28 -21.14
N LYS A 408 16.30 -8.04 -20.12
CA LYS A 408 17.57 -7.86 -19.40
C LYS A 408 18.45 -9.12 -19.44
N SER A 409 18.07 -10.12 -20.24
CA SER A 409 18.85 -11.34 -20.48
C SER A 409 19.67 -11.13 -21.74
N SER A 410 20.98 -11.35 -21.65
CA SER A 410 21.90 -11.28 -22.79
C SER A 410 21.49 -12.23 -23.91
N LYS A 411 21.01 -13.44 -23.57
CA LYS A 411 20.50 -14.40 -24.55
C LYS A 411 19.33 -13.85 -25.36
N ILE A 412 18.28 -13.36 -24.68
CA ILE A 412 17.09 -12.82 -25.36
C ILE A 412 17.41 -11.54 -26.12
N LEU A 413 18.29 -10.70 -25.56
CA LEU A 413 18.77 -9.50 -26.24
C LEU A 413 19.50 -9.87 -27.53
N SER A 414 20.39 -10.85 -27.50
CA SER A 414 21.11 -11.34 -28.68
C SER A 414 20.14 -11.84 -29.77
N GLU A 415 19.14 -12.64 -29.39
CA GLU A 415 18.12 -13.15 -30.32
C GLU A 415 17.26 -12.04 -30.96
N LYS A 416 16.96 -10.95 -30.23
CA LYS A 416 16.11 -9.85 -30.73
C LYS A 416 16.90 -8.76 -31.47
N ILE A 417 18.09 -8.41 -30.96
CA ILE A 417 18.94 -7.34 -31.51
C ILE A 417 19.60 -7.79 -32.82
N SER A 418 19.94 -9.08 -32.96
CA SER A 418 20.51 -9.62 -34.21
C SER A 418 19.59 -9.50 -35.42
N LYS A 419 18.29 -9.30 -35.21
CA LYS A 419 17.29 -9.10 -36.25
C LYS A 419 17.18 -7.64 -36.71
N LEU A 420 17.84 -6.71 -36.02
CA LEU A 420 17.80 -5.29 -36.37
C LEU A 420 18.84 -4.98 -37.45
N PRO A 421 18.54 -4.05 -38.38
CA PRO A 421 19.45 -3.64 -39.45
C PRO A 421 20.54 -2.69 -38.91
N ILE A 422 21.38 -3.19 -38.00
CA ILE A 422 22.46 -2.43 -37.33
C ILE A 422 23.77 -3.21 -37.32
N SER A 423 24.90 -2.50 -37.20
CA SER A 423 26.24 -3.08 -37.26
C SER A 423 26.54 -4.10 -36.14
N LYS A 424 27.31 -5.16 -36.42
CA LYS A 424 27.64 -6.21 -35.43
C LYS A 424 28.30 -5.67 -34.14
N PRO A 425 29.30 -4.76 -34.19
CA PRO A 425 29.92 -4.22 -32.97
C PRO A 425 28.90 -3.48 -32.10
N LEU A 426 27.94 -2.79 -32.72
CA LEU A 426 26.87 -2.11 -32.03
C LEU A 426 25.88 -3.10 -31.38
N GLN A 427 25.54 -4.20 -32.07
CA GLN A 427 24.71 -5.27 -31.49
C GLN A 427 25.34 -5.79 -30.19
N GLU A 428 26.63 -6.08 -30.19
CA GLU A 428 27.36 -6.54 -28.99
C GLU A 428 27.33 -5.52 -27.85
N LYS A 429 27.48 -4.24 -28.18
CA LYS A 429 27.38 -3.15 -27.20
C LYS A 429 25.97 -3.06 -26.60
N LEU A 430 24.93 -3.17 -27.42
CA LEU A 430 23.54 -3.15 -26.95
C LEU A 430 23.15 -4.40 -26.16
N ILE A 431 23.68 -5.58 -26.49
CA ILE A 431 23.46 -6.82 -25.71
C ILE A 431 24.02 -6.67 -24.29
N ASN A 432 25.13 -5.95 -24.14
CA ASN A 432 25.80 -5.71 -22.86
C ASN A 432 25.43 -4.35 -22.21
N ASN A 433 24.29 -3.76 -22.61
CA ASN A 433 23.90 -2.44 -22.15
C ASN A 433 23.76 -2.32 -20.62
N SER A 434 24.16 -1.16 -20.10
CA SER A 434 23.94 -0.74 -18.71
C SER A 434 22.76 0.23 -18.57
N LEU A 435 21.92 0.34 -19.59
CA LEU A 435 20.84 1.32 -19.66
C LEU A 435 19.70 0.95 -18.69
N GLY A 436 19.32 1.92 -17.86
CA GLY A 436 18.28 1.79 -16.84
C GLY A 436 16.85 1.84 -17.38
N PHE A 437 16.66 1.58 -18.67
CA PHE A 437 15.38 1.76 -19.34
C PHE A 437 14.32 0.85 -18.74
N SER A 438 13.24 1.49 -18.30
CA SER A 438 12.14 0.91 -17.55
C SER A 438 10.90 1.79 -17.76
N THR A 439 9.72 1.23 -17.47
CA THR A 439 8.39 1.87 -17.62
C THR A 439 7.80 1.87 -19.03
N THR A 440 6.48 1.96 -19.09
CA THR A 440 5.68 1.95 -20.32
C THR A 440 4.58 3.00 -20.25
N ILE A 441 4.12 3.47 -21.40
CA ILE A 441 2.89 4.27 -21.50
C ILE A 441 1.66 3.36 -21.69
N ARG A 442 0.45 3.90 -21.88
CA ARG A 442 -0.78 3.09 -22.11
C ARG A 442 -1.03 2.71 -23.58
N LEU A 443 -0.31 3.35 -24.49
CA LEU A 443 -0.43 3.20 -25.93
C LEU A 443 0.66 2.25 -26.45
N SER A 444 0.40 1.50 -27.52
CA SER A 444 1.43 0.76 -28.27
C SER A 444 2.16 1.69 -29.24
N LEU A 445 3.28 1.25 -29.81
CA LEU A 445 3.96 1.96 -30.90
C LEU A 445 3.02 2.12 -32.11
N LYS A 446 2.23 1.08 -32.44
CA LYS A 446 1.18 1.12 -33.47
C LYS A 446 0.13 2.20 -33.23
N ALA A 447 -0.28 2.43 -31.97
CA ALA A 447 -1.19 3.52 -31.64
C ALA A 447 -0.51 4.89 -31.77
N LEU A 448 0.74 5.02 -31.32
CA LEU A 448 1.50 6.26 -31.44
C LEU A 448 1.71 6.66 -32.89
N ASP A 449 2.00 5.70 -33.76
CA ASP A 449 2.19 5.91 -35.20
C ASP A 449 0.97 6.58 -35.85
N ARG A 450 -0.25 6.19 -35.43
CA ARG A 450 -1.50 6.82 -35.91
C ARG A 450 -1.82 8.17 -35.26
N ILE A 451 -1.35 8.42 -34.03
CA ILE A 451 -1.73 9.61 -33.23
C ILE A 451 -0.77 10.78 -33.45
N LEU A 452 0.53 10.50 -33.51
CA LEU A 452 1.58 11.52 -33.58
C LEU A 452 1.47 12.46 -34.79
N PRO A 453 1.09 12.02 -36.00
CA PRO A 453 0.91 12.91 -37.15
C PRO A 453 -0.03 14.09 -36.82
N TYR A 454 -1.21 13.82 -36.27
CA TYR A 454 -2.18 14.86 -35.90
C TYR A 454 -1.70 15.74 -34.73
N MET A 455 -0.98 15.16 -33.76
CA MET A 455 -0.44 15.94 -32.65
C MET A 455 0.68 16.90 -33.10
N ARG A 456 1.47 16.52 -34.10
CA ARG A 456 2.46 17.42 -34.72
C ARG A 456 1.80 18.60 -35.45
N GLU A 457 0.55 18.43 -35.89
CA GLU A 457 -0.29 19.52 -36.43
C GLU A 457 -0.95 20.39 -35.33
N GLY A 458 -0.69 20.11 -34.06
CA GLY A 458 -1.23 20.88 -32.93
C GLY A 458 -2.60 20.41 -32.43
N LYS A 459 -3.10 19.27 -32.93
CA LYS A 459 -4.35 18.66 -32.42
C LYS A 459 -4.13 18.10 -31.02
N ARG A 460 -5.09 18.32 -30.12
CA ARG A 460 -5.05 17.73 -28.78
C ARG A 460 -5.21 16.21 -28.86
N TYR A 461 -4.82 15.50 -27.81
CA TYR A 461 -4.87 14.04 -27.78
C TYR A 461 -6.27 13.47 -28.07
N ASP A 462 -7.32 14.07 -27.52
CA ASP A 462 -8.72 13.70 -27.77
C ASP A 462 -9.13 13.89 -29.24
N GLU A 463 -8.70 14.99 -29.85
CA GLU A 463 -8.91 15.28 -31.27
C GLU A 463 -8.13 14.31 -32.17
N ALA A 464 -6.86 14.06 -31.84
CA ALA A 464 -5.99 13.15 -32.57
C ALA A 464 -6.52 11.71 -32.56
N ILE A 465 -7.10 11.24 -31.44
CA ILE A 465 -7.78 9.94 -31.36
C ILE A 465 -8.95 9.87 -32.35
N LEU A 466 -9.78 10.93 -32.38
CA LEU A 466 -10.96 10.99 -33.23
C LEU A 466 -10.56 10.97 -34.71
N LEU A 467 -9.58 11.80 -35.09
CA LEU A 467 -9.06 11.88 -36.46
C LEU A 467 -8.37 10.59 -36.90
N ALA A 468 -7.65 9.92 -35.98
CA ALA A 468 -7.02 8.62 -36.24
C ALA A 468 -8.01 7.45 -36.35
N GLY A 469 -9.32 7.69 -36.17
CA GLY A 469 -10.36 6.66 -36.20
C GLY A 469 -10.23 5.62 -35.07
N LEU A 470 -9.52 5.95 -33.99
CA LEU A 470 -9.26 5.04 -32.89
C LEU A 470 -10.47 5.00 -31.95
N LYS A 471 -11.20 3.88 -31.98
CA LYS A 471 -12.28 3.61 -31.03
C LYS A 471 -11.75 2.70 -29.92
N LYS A 472 -12.10 3.02 -28.67
CA LYS A 472 -11.89 2.06 -27.59
C LYS A 472 -12.84 0.90 -27.81
N ASP A 473 -12.39 -0.32 -27.56
CA ASP A 473 -13.29 -1.44 -27.38
C ASP A 473 -14.32 -1.05 -26.32
N SER A 474 -15.57 -0.92 -26.77
CA SER A 474 -16.67 -0.77 -25.82
C SER A 474 -16.73 -2.08 -25.04
N PRO A 475 -16.84 -2.06 -23.70
CA PRO A 475 -17.10 -3.30 -22.97
C PRO A 475 -18.33 -3.93 -23.61
N THR A 476 -18.16 -5.14 -24.15
CA THR A 476 -19.26 -5.94 -24.68
C THR A 476 -20.38 -5.88 -23.64
N ASN A 477 -21.57 -5.48 -24.07
CA ASN A 477 -22.72 -5.21 -23.20
C ASN A 477 -23.32 -6.55 -22.73
N ASN A 478 -22.51 -7.37 -22.06
CA ASN A 478 -22.82 -8.71 -21.60
C ASN A 478 -23.55 -8.61 -20.26
N LYS A 479 -24.78 -8.09 -20.33
CA LYS A 479 -25.68 -7.99 -19.20
C LYS A 479 -26.02 -9.39 -18.69
N CYS A 480 -25.91 -9.57 -17.39
CA CYS A 480 -26.21 -10.80 -16.68
C CYS A 480 -27.15 -10.52 -15.51
N SER A 481 -27.92 -11.53 -15.12
CA SER A 481 -28.77 -11.48 -13.91
C SER A 481 -27.98 -11.29 -12.62
N LEU A 482 -26.73 -11.79 -12.57
CA LEU A 482 -25.81 -11.65 -11.45
C LEU A 482 -24.47 -11.12 -11.94
N LEU A 483 -23.78 -10.37 -11.08
CA LEU A 483 -22.45 -9.86 -11.41
C LEU A 483 -21.43 -11.03 -11.58
N PRO A 484 -20.67 -11.07 -12.68
CA PRO A 484 -19.65 -12.09 -12.93
C PRO A 484 -18.40 -11.88 -12.06
N PRO A 485 -17.55 -12.89 -11.83
CA PRO A 485 -16.26 -12.67 -11.18
C PRO A 485 -15.37 -11.68 -11.96
N LEU A 486 -14.64 -10.80 -11.26
CA LEU A 486 -13.76 -9.82 -11.92
C LEU A 486 -12.73 -10.44 -12.88
N SER A 487 -12.26 -11.65 -12.59
CA SER A 487 -11.29 -12.39 -13.42
C SER A 487 -11.82 -12.75 -14.79
N GLU A 488 -13.14 -12.75 -14.98
CA GLU A 488 -13.82 -13.08 -16.23
C GLU A 488 -14.25 -11.80 -16.99
N THR A 489 -13.75 -10.63 -16.56
CA THR A 489 -14.13 -9.34 -17.14
C THR A 489 -12.92 -8.56 -17.62
N GLY A 490 -13.12 -7.56 -18.50
CA GLY A 490 -12.08 -6.61 -18.90
C GLY A 490 -11.48 -5.78 -17.76
N PHE A 491 -12.02 -5.89 -16.53
CA PHE A 491 -11.51 -5.24 -15.32
C PHE A 491 -10.56 -6.13 -14.50
N ALA A 492 -10.19 -7.31 -15.01
CA ALA A 492 -9.31 -8.26 -14.33
C ALA A 492 -7.89 -7.70 -14.07
N ASP A 493 -7.44 -6.78 -14.92
CA ASP A 493 -6.12 -6.18 -14.83
C ASP A 493 -6.13 -4.85 -14.06
N THR A 494 -5.07 -4.63 -13.26
CA THR A 494 -4.70 -3.33 -12.64
C THR A 494 -5.44 -2.89 -11.36
N LEU A 495 -5.65 -3.78 -10.39
CA LEU A 495 -6.19 -3.38 -9.08
C LEU A 495 -5.28 -3.75 -7.90
N ASN A 496 -5.13 -2.80 -6.98
CA ASN A 496 -4.51 -3.01 -5.67
C ASN A 496 -5.25 -4.15 -4.95
N PRO A 497 -4.55 -5.11 -4.30
CA PRO A 497 -5.17 -6.20 -3.53
C PRO A 497 -6.31 -5.78 -2.60
N VAL A 498 -6.24 -4.59 -2.00
CA VAL A 498 -7.31 -4.04 -1.14
C VAL A 498 -8.58 -3.82 -1.93
N VAL A 499 -8.47 -3.18 -3.10
CA VAL A 499 -9.58 -2.90 -4.01
C VAL A 499 -10.20 -4.20 -4.52
N ASN A 500 -9.36 -5.14 -4.97
CA ASN A 500 -9.82 -6.45 -5.43
C ASN A 500 -10.66 -7.19 -4.38
N ARG A 501 -10.28 -7.10 -3.10
CA ARG A 501 -11.04 -7.73 -2.03
C ARG A 501 -12.37 -7.01 -1.76
N ALA A 502 -12.37 -5.68 -1.71
CA ALA A 502 -13.59 -4.89 -1.57
C ALA A 502 -14.57 -5.19 -2.71
N MET A 503 -14.09 -5.20 -3.96
CA MET A 503 -14.86 -5.59 -5.16
C MET A 503 -15.48 -6.99 -5.04
N ALA A 504 -14.67 -7.97 -4.62
CA ALA A 504 -15.14 -9.33 -4.48
C ALA A 504 -16.22 -9.48 -3.39
N GLN A 505 -16.14 -8.70 -2.31
CA GLN A 505 -17.19 -8.67 -1.28
C GLN A 505 -18.42 -7.90 -1.76
N TYR A 506 -18.24 -6.77 -2.45
CA TYR A 506 -19.33 -6.02 -3.09
C TYR A 506 -20.13 -6.93 -4.01
N ARG A 507 -19.47 -7.66 -4.91
CA ARG A 507 -20.11 -8.67 -5.77
C ARG A 507 -20.93 -9.69 -4.97
N LYS A 508 -20.39 -10.21 -3.86
CA LYS A 508 -21.08 -11.20 -3.02
C LYS A 508 -22.33 -10.63 -2.35
N VAL A 509 -22.24 -9.38 -1.86
CA VAL A 509 -23.38 -8.68 -1.25
C VAL A 509 -24.45 -8.42 -2.31
N ILE A 510 -24.10 -7.78 -3.44
CA ILE A 510 -25.04 -7.52 -4.54
C ILE A 510 -25.70 -8.82 -5.00
N ASN A 511 -24.93 -9.86 -5.32
CA ASN A 511 -25.52 -11.11 -5.81
C ASN A 511 -26.41 -11.78 -4.76
N ALA A 512 -26.14 -11.62 -3.46
CA ALA A 512 -27.01 -12.14 -2.41
C ALA A 512 -28.32 -11.34 -2.32
N ILE A 513 -28.26 -10.01 -2.43
CA ILE A 513 -29.43 -9.13 -2.46
C ILE A 513 -30.30 -9.47 -3.67
N ILE A 514 -29.71 -9.54 -4.87
CA ILE A 514 -30.46 -9.84 -6.11
C ILE A 514 -31.11 -11.23 -6.06
N LYS A 515 -30.44 -12.24 -5.48
CA LYS A 515 -31.02 -13.56 -5.29
C LYS A 515 -32.22 -13.57 -4.35
N LYS A 516 -32.20 -12.75 -3.29
CA LYS A 516 -33.26 -12.71 -2.27
C LYS A 516 -34.43 -11.82 -2.66
N TYR A 517 -34.14 -10.64 -3.23
CA TYR A 517 -35.13 -9.58 -3.46
C TYR A 517 -35.45 -9.29 -4.93
N GLY A 518 -34.75 -9.96 -5.85
CA GLY A 518 -34.86 -9.74 -7.29
C GLY A 518 -34.05 -8.53 -7.77
N LYS A 519 -34.28 -8.15 -9.03
CA LYS A 519 -33.62 -7.01 -9.69
C LYS A 519 -34.02 -5.68 -9.03
N VAL A 520 -33.16 -4.67 -9.17
CA VAL A 520 -33.38 -3.32 -8.62
C VAL A 520 -33.43 -2.28 -9.74
N HIS A 521 -34.05 -1.12 -9.45
CA HIS A 521 -34.13 -0.02 -10.41
C HIS A 521 -32.85 0.83 -10.39
N LYS A 522 -32.34 1.14 -9.19
CA LYS A 522 -31.13 1.94 -9.01
C LYS A 522 -30.20 1.39 -7.92
N ILE A 523 -28.90 1.65 -8.07
CA ILE A 523 -27.88 1.43 -7.05
C ILE A 523 -27.19 2.76 -6.76
N HIS A 524 -27.21 3.18 -5.51
CA HIS A 524 -26.51 4.36 -5.00
C HIS A 524 -25.26 3.91 -4.23
N LEU A 525 -24.12 4.50 -4.54
CA LEU A 525 -22.82 4.09 -4.01
C LEU A 525 -22.14 5.26 -3.29
N GLU A 526 -21.62 5.03 -2.09
CA GLU A 526 -20.64 5.90 -1.44
C GLU A 526 -19.36 5.10 -1.20
N PHE A 527 -18.22 5.77 -1.36
CA PHE A 527 -16.92 5.20 -1.06
C PHE A 527 -16.23 5.99 0.03
N THR A 528 -15.56 5.28 0.93
CA THR A 528 -14.64 5.95 1.84
C THR A 528 -13.46 6.52 1.05
N ARG A 529 -13.05 7.74 1.42
CA ARG A 529 -11.91 8.46 0.79
C ARG A 529 -10.58 7.69 0.81
N ASP A 530 -10.52 6.57 1.53
CA ASP A 530 -9.30 5.81 1.80
C ASP A 530 -9.14 4.55 0.91
N ILE A 531 -10.18 4.05 0.25
CA ILE A 531 -10.11 2.80 -0.55
C ILE A 531 -9.19 2.93 -1.77
N GLY A 532 -9.08 4.15 -2.33
CA GLY A 532 -8.21 4.47 -3.46
C GLY A 532 -6.79 4.92 -3.09
N ARG A 533 -6.53 5.13 -1.80
CA ARG A 533 -5.28 5.70 -1.30
C ARG A 533 -4.28 4.61 -0.94
N ASN A 534 -3.00 4.87 -1.15
CA ASN A 534 -1.95 3.98 -0.69
C ASN A 534 -1.79 4.06 0.85
N PHE A 535 -1.15 3.06 1.45
CA PHE A 535 -0.98 3.00 2.91
C PHE A 535 -0.26 4.22 3.51
N LYS A 536 0.73 4.78 2.81
CA LYS A 536 1.46 5.97 3.29
C LYS A 536 0.53 7.19 3.37
N GLU A 537 -0.27 7.40 2.35
CA GLU A 537 -1.23 8.51 2.30
C GLU A 537 -2.31 8.37 3.39
N ARG A 538 -2.89 7.17 3.54
CA ARG A 538 -3.84 6.88 4.63
C ARG A 538 -3.21 7.08 6.00
N SER A 539 -1.98 6.61 6.20
CA SER A 539 -1.25 6.77 7.46
C SER A 539 -0.96 8.23 7.76
N ARG A 540 -0.62 9.03 6.75
CA ARG A 540 -0.45 10.49 6.88
C ARG A 540 -1.75 11.14 7.33
N ILE A 541 -2.86 10.83 6.66
CA ILE A 541 -4.19 11.37 7.01
C ILE A 541 -4.62 10.95 8.42
N PHE A 542 -4.40 9.69 8.79
CA PHE A 542 -4.71 9.20 10.13
C PHE A 542 -3.89 9.92 11.22
N LYS A 543 -2.59 10.15 10.97
CA LYS A 543 -1.73 10.95 11.84
C LYS A 543 -2.22 12.40 11.93
N GLU A 544 -2.53 13.02 10.80
CA GLU A 544 -3.10 14.37 10.76
C GLU A 544 -4.43 14.45 11.56
N GLN A 545 -5.30 13.46 11.45
CA GLN A 545 -6.54 13.38 12.23
C GLN A 545 -6.29 13.19 13.73
N GLN A 546 -5.35 12.32 14.11
CA GLN A 546 -4.97 12.14 15.52
C GLN A 546 -4.34 13.41 16.10
N GLU A 547 -3.44 14.05 15.36
CA GLU A 547 -2.84 15.32 15.77
C GLU A 547 -3.92 16.40 15.92
N ASN A 548 -4.87 16.47 14.99
CA ASN A 548 -5.99 17.41 15.10
C ASN A 548 -6.89 17.12 16.29
N TYR A 549 -7.14 15.84 16.60
CA TYR A 549 -7.88 15.43 17.79
C TYR A 549 -7.14 15.83 19.07
N ARG A 550 -5.83 15.54 19.16
CA ARG A 550 -4.98 15.95 20.28
C ARG A 550 -4.98 17.46 20.46
N ARG A 551 -4.75 18.23 19.39
CA ARG A 551 -4.83 19.70 19.42
C ARG A 551 -6.19 20.22 19.89
N ASN A 552 -7.29 19.52 19.58
CA ASN A 552 -8.61 19.88 20.09
C ASN A 552 -8.74 19.59 21.59
N GLN A 553 -8.19 18.47 22.07
CA GLN A 553 -8.17 18.12 23.50
C GLN A 553 -7.28 19.08 24.30
N ASP A 554 -6.06 19.36 23.81
CA ASP A 554 -5.15 20.33 24.44
C ASP A 554 -5.80 21.71 24.51
N ALA A 555 -6.48 22.15 23.44
CA ALA A 555 -7.20 23.40 23.43
C ALA A 555 -8.42 23.40 24.38
N LEU A 556 -9.12 22.27 24.50
CA LEU A 556 -10.23 22.11 25.45
C LEU A 556 -9.73 22.18 26.90
N GLU A 557 -8.59 21.56 27.20
CA GLU A 557 -7.95 21.63 28.51
C GLU A 557 -7.55 23.07 28.85
N ILE A 558 -6.94 23.79 27.91
CA ILE A 558 -6.64 25.22 28.08
C ILE A 558 -7.92 26.04 28.28
N CYS A 559 -9.00 25.75 27.55
CA CYS A 559 -10.29 26.40 27.80
C CYS A 559 -10.75 26.20 29.25
N LYS A 560 -10.66 24.97 29.78
CA LYS A 560 -10.99 24.66 31.18
C LYS A 560 -10.08 25.41 32.16
N THR A 561 -8.76 25.33 31.97
CA THR A 561 -7.79 26.00 32.85
C THR A 561 -7.99 27.52 32.86
N TYR A 562 -8.33 28.11 31.71
CA TYR A 562 -8.48 29.56 31.58
C TYR A 562 -9.91 30.04 31.82
N GLY A 563 -10.86 29.16 32.12
CA GLY A 563 -12.26 29.52 32.39
C GLY A 563 -13.01 30.04 31.16
N LEU A 564 -12.72 29.48 29.98
CA LEU A 564 -13.43 29.75 28.73
C LEU A 564 -14.52 28.68 28.52
N ASP A 565 -15.68 29.09 28.02
CA ASP A 565 -16.74 28.14 27.66
C ASP A 565 -16.25 27.10 26.63
N GLU A 566 -16.67 25.84 26.79
CA GLU A 566 -16.28 24.68 25.97
C GLU A 566 -16.94 24.67 24.58
N THR A 567 -16.91 25.81 23.89
CA THR A 567 -17.50 25.99 22.56
C THR A 567 -16.49 25.71 21.45
N GLN A 568 -16.96 25.26 20.28
CA GLN A 568 -16.09 25.06 19.11
C GLN A 568 -15.35 26.35 18.69
N LYS A 569 -15.96 27.52 18.92
CA LYS A 569 -15.36 28.83 18.64
C LYS A 569 -14.15 29.09 19.54
N ASN A 570 -14.26 28.85 20.85
CA ASN A 570 -13.16 29.04 21.80
C ASN A 570 -12.04 28.03 21.58
N ILE A 571 -12.38 26.76 21.31
CA ILE A 571 -11.39 25.74 20.93
C ILE A 571 -10.61 26.19 19.68
N LEU A 572 -11.29 26.77 18.68
CA LEU A 572 -10.60 27.30 17.49
C LEU A 572 -9.72 28.52 17.81
N LYS A 573 -10.18 29.46 18.66
CA LYS A 573 -9.37 30.61 19.12
C LYS A 573 -8.07 30.11 19.76
N VAL A 574 -8.15 29.21 20.74
CA VAL A 574 -6.99 28.66 21.44
C VAL A 574 -6.04 27.93 20.48
N LYS A 575 -6.57 27.16 19.53
CA LYS A 575 -5.74 26.49 18.50
C LYS A 575 -4.97 27.48 17.64
N LEU A 576 -5.62 28.55 17.19
CA LEU A 576 -4.97 29.59 16.38
C LEU A 576 -3.92 30.35 17.19
N TRP A 577 -4.23 30.67 18.45
CA TRP A 577 -3.29 31.29 19.40
C TRP A 577 -1.99 30.48 19.55
N ILE A 578 -2.09 29.16 19.78
CA ILE A 578 -0.93 28.26 19.86
C ILE A 578 -0.16 28.22 18.53
N CYS A 579 -0.86 28.15 17.40
CA CYS A 579 -0.23 28.11 16.07
C CYS A 579 0.48 29.42 15.70
N GLN A 580 0.13 30.53 16.36
CA GLN A 580 0.70 31.85 16.09
C GLN A 580 1.78 32.25 17.10
N ASP A 581 2.31 31.28 17.85
CA ASP A 581 3.28 31.52 18.93
C ASP A 581 2.78 32.53 19.97
N GLU A 582 1.46 32.59 20.20
CA GLU A 582 0.80 33.51 21.13
C GLU A 582 0.76 34.98 20.70
N PHE A 583 1.07 35.29 19.43
CA PHE A 583 1.06 36.66 18.92
C PHE A 583 -0.06 36.90 17.91
N CYS A 584 -0.55 38.13 17.86
CA CYS A 584 -1.43 38.60 16.81
C CYS A 584 -0.65 38.68 15.48
N VAL A 585 -1.17 38.06 14.42
CA VAL A 585 -0.56 38.04 13.08
C VAL A 585 -0.40 39.45 12.50
N TYR A 586 -1.39 40.31 12.70
CA TYR A 586 -1.45 41.66 12.09
C TYR A 586 -0.73 42.74 12.89
N SER A 587 -0.85 42.74 14.21
CA SER A 587 -0.21 43.78 15.04
C SER A 587 1.12 43.35 15.66
N GLY A 588 1.44 42.05 15.67
CA GLY A 588 2.61 41.52 16.37
C GLY A 588 2.57 41.61 17.90
N LYS A 589 1.48 42.14 18.47
CA LYS A 589 1.29 42.20 19.94
C LYS A 589 1.02 40.80 20.51
N LYS A 590 1.54 40.54 21.70
CA LYS A 590 1.29 39.27 22.41
C LYS A 590 -0.18 39.21 22.85
N ILE A 591 -0.80 38.06 22.63
CA ILE A 591 -2.16 37.74 23.07
C ILE A 591 -2.06 37.04 24.42
N THR A 592 -2.51 37.70 25.49
CA THR A 592 -2.47 37.15 26.85
C THR A 592 -3.71 36.33 27.18
N LYS A 593 -3.72 35.68 28.35
CA LYS A 593 -4.88 34.92 28.84
C LYS A 593 -6.11 35.81 29.05
N GLU A 594 -5.91 37.06 29.48
CA GLU A 594 -6.98 38.06 29.66
C GLU A 594 -7.60 38.40 28.31
N CYS A 595 -6.78 38.56 27.27
CA CYS A 595 -7.25 38.81 25.91
C CYS A 595 -8.14 37.66 25.38
N LEU A 596 -7.86 36.41 25.77
CA LEU A 596 -8.66 35.25 25.38
C LEU A 596 -10.00 35.17 26.12
N ARG A 597 -10.06 35.65 27.38
CA ARG A 597 -11.28 35.70 28.20
C ARG A 597 -12.26 36.77 27.73
N ASP A 598 -11.75 37.86 27.20
CA ASP A 598 -12.59 38.91 26.62
C ASP A 598 -13.19 38.43 25.28
N ALA A 599 -14.52 38.33 25.25
CA ALA A 599 -15.26 37.87 24.08
C ALA A 599 -15.08 38.79 22.85
N ASN A 600 -14.83 40.09 23.07
CA ASN A 600 -14.84 41.15 22.06
C ASN A 600 -13.43 41.61 21.67
N MET A 601 -12.40 41.31 22.47
CA MET A 601 -11.03 41.78 22.21
C MET A 601 -10.37 41.09 21.01
N LEU A 602 -10.71 39.81 20.76
CA LEU A 602 -10.10 38.98 19.73
C LEU A 602 -11.14 38.42 18.75
N GLU A 603 -10.78 38.49 17.47
CA GLU A 603 -11.57 37.97 16.35
C GLU A 603 -10.76 36.97 15.53
N ILE A 604 -11.47 36.01 14.92
CA ILE A 604 -10.91 35.09 13.95
C ILE A 604 -11.14 35.72 12.58
N ASP A 605 -10.09 36.27 11.98
CA ASP A 605 -10.14 36.86 10.64
C ASP A 605 -9.85 35.83 9.55
N HIS A 606 -10.43 36.07 8.37
CA HIS A 606 -10.11 35.39 7.14
C HIS A 606 -9.04 36.15 6.35
N ILE A 607 -7.87 35.54 6.18
CA ILE A 607 -6.72 36.12 5.47
C ILE A 607 -7.14 36.63 4.09
N TYR A 608 -7.70 35.73 3.28
CA TYR A 608 -8.49 36.16 2.14
C TYR A 608 -9.90 36.41 2.59
N PRO A 609 -10.45 37.62 2.36
CA PRO A 609 -11.82 37.95 2.73
C PRO A 609 -12.78 36.84 2.30
N LEU A 610 -13.66 36.44 3.22
CA LEU A 610 -14.57 35.32 2.99
C LEU A 610 -15.53 35.61 1.84
N SER A 611 -15.98 36.86 1.73
CA SER A 611 -16.70 37.46 0.60
C SER A 611 -16.03 37.16 -0.75
N ARG A 612 -14.72 37.39 -0.88
CA ARG A 612 -14.01 37.31 -2.17
C ARG A 612 -13.40 35.95 -2.47
N SER A 613 -13.07 35.17 -1.44
CA SER A 613 -12.37 33.88 -1.58
C SER A 613 -13.28 32.66 -1.42
N LEU A 614 -14.40 32.85 -0.74
CA LEU A 614 -15.31 31.81 -0.27
C LEU A 614 -14.60 30.73 0.56
N ASP A 615 -13.40 30.98 1.10
CA ASP A 615 -12.57 29.98 1.77
C ASP A 615 -12.67 30.04 3.30
N ASP A 616 -13.59 29.26 3.88
CA ASP A 616 -13.72 29.12 5.34
C ASP A 616 -12.78 28.06 5.97
N SER A 617 -11.81 27.53 5.20
CA SER A 617 -10.88 26.53 5.75
C SER A 617 -10.03 27.13 6.88
N GLN A 618 -9.62 26.28 7.84
CA GLN A 618 -8.73 26.71 8.92
C GLN A 618 -7.41 27.30 8.38
N GLY A 619 -6.96 26.87 7.20
CA GLY A 619 -5.79 27.45 6.52
C GLY A 619 -6.02 28.86 5.95
N ASN A 620 -7.22 29.42 6.07
CA ASN A 620 -7.54 30.82 5.78
C ASN A 620 -7.80 31.64 7.05
N LYS A 621 -7.68 31.06 8.25
CA LYS A 621 -8.09 31.71 9.50
C LYS A 621 -6.88 32.09 10.34
N VAL A 622 -6.91 33.28 10.93
CA VAL A 622 -5.92 33.78 11.89
C VAL A 622 -6.64 34.47 13.06
N LEU A 623 -6.05 34.39 14.25
CA LEU A 623 -6.53 35.08 15.44
C LEU A 623 -5.84 36.45 15.55
N VAL A 624 -6.63 37.51 15.61
CA VAL A 624 -6.14 38.88 15.66
C VAL A 624 -6.96 39.72 16.64
N PHE A 625 -6.43 40.87 17.05
CA PHE A 625 -7.23 41.85 17.80
C PHE A 625 -8.34 42.39 16.91
N ALA A 626 -9.54 42.57 17.47
CA ALA A 626 -10.72 43.03 16.73
C ALA A 626 -10.46 44.34 15.96
N THR A 627 -9.72 45.26 16.58
CA THR A 627 -9.31 46.54 15.95
C THR A 627 -8.51 46.34 14.67
N GLN A 628 -7.66 45.31 14.60
CA GLN A 628 -6.85 45.00 13.41
C GLN A 628 -7.70 44.36 12.31
N ASN A 629 -8.65 43.51 12.68
CA ASN A 629 -9.59 42.93 11.74
C ASN A 629 -10.47 44.00 11.09
N GLN A 630 -11.00 44.92 11.91
CA GLN A 630 -11.78 46.07 11.46
C GLN A 630 -10.98 46.99 10.52
N ALA A 631 -9.70 47.25 10.85
CA ALA A 631 -8.81 48.05 10.00
C ALA A 631 -8.51 47.39 8.65
N LYS A 632 -8.31 46.07 8.61
CA LYS A 632 -8.11 45.31 7.36
C LYS A 632 -9.36 45.38 6.48
N GLY A 633 -10.54 45.11 7.04
CA GLY A 633 -11.81 45.08 6.30
C GLY A 633 -11.83 44.01 5.21
N ASP A 634 -12.45 44.32 4.06
CA ASP A 634 -12.62 43.39 2.92
C ASP A 634 -11.38 43.26 2.01
N ARG A 635 -10.20 43.55 2.57
CA ARG A 635 -8.91 43.51 1.89
C ARG A 635 -8.11 42.29 2.32
N THR A 636 -7.24 41.80 1.45
CA THR A 636 -6.15 40.89 1.80
C THR A 636 -5.07 41.64 2.61
N PRO A 637 -4.18 40.94 3.33
CA PRO A 637 -3.07 41.61 4.02
C PRO A 637 -2.20 42.48 3.10
N TYR A 638 -1.99 42.04 1.85
CA TYR A 638 -1.21 42.82 0.88
C TYR A 638 -1.97 44.07 0.39
N GLU A 639 -3.27 43.97 0.12
CA GLU A 639 -4.06 45.16 -0.24
C GLU A 639 -4.21 46.15 0.93
N TRP A 640 -4.07 45.67 2.17
CA TRP A 640 -4.13 46.52 3.36
C TRP A 640 -2.80 47.19 3.70
N LEU A 641 -1.69 46.45 3.65
CA LEU A 641 -0.36 46.92 4.09
C LEU A 641 0.63 47.17 2.95
N GLY A 642 0.41 46.57 1.78
CA GLY A 642 1.38 46.47 0.69
C GLY A 642 1.68 47.77 -0.06
N ASN A 643 0.88 48.82 0.13
CA ASN A 643 1.17 50.17 -0.36
C ASN A 643 2.27 50.87 0.47
N ASP A 644 2.59 50.34 1.65
CA ASP A 644 3.64 50.81 2.55
C ASP A 644 4.73 49.74 2.65
N THR A 645 5.84 49.98 1.94
CA THR A 645 6.94 49.02 1.79
C THR A 645 7.55 48.65 3.14
N GLU A 646 7.69 49.60 4.06
CA GLU A 646 8.26 49.35 5.39
C GLU A 646 7.34 48.48 6.25
N LYS A 647 6.03 48.79 6.27
CA LYS A 647 5.05 47.99 7.01
C LYS A 647 4.91 46.58 6.43
N TRP A 648 4.97 46.44 5.11
CA TRP A 648 4.94 45.13 4.46
C TRP A 648 6.18 44.30 4.78
N ASP A 649 7.37 44.91 4.78
CA ASP A 649 8.61 44.22 5.13
C ASP A 649 8.64 43.80 6.61
N GLU A 650 8.15 44.64 7.52
CA GLU A 650 8.01 44.29 8.94
C GLU A 650 7.04 43.12 9.13
N PHE A 651 5.89 43.16 8.44
CA PHE A 651 4.92 42.08 8.40
C PHE A 651 5.55 40.78 7.89
N GLU A 652 6.27 40.82 6.75
CA GLU A 652 6.95 39.65 6.20
C GLU A 652 7.97 39.06 7.18
N LYS A 653 8.83 39.90 7.77
CA LYS A 653 9.82 39.47 8.76
C LYS A 653 9.15 38.77 9.94
N ARG A 654 8.07 39.36 10.48
CA ARG A 654 7.31 38.79 11.61
C ARG A 654 6.67 37.44 11.26
N ILE A 655 6.01 37.33 10.11
CA ILE A 655 5.39 36.06 9.71
C ILE A 655 6.46 34.98 9.43
N ARG A 656 7.65 35.38 8.96
CA ARG A 656 8.78 34.45 8.78
C ARG A 656 9.31 33.94 10.12
N THR A 657 9.35 34.76 11.19
CA THR A 657 9.86 34.36 12.52
C THR A 657 8.90 33.48 13.33
N MET A 658 7.58 33.56 13.09
CA MET A 658 6.60 32.65 13.73
C MET A 658 6.86 31.19 13.34
N LYS A 659 7.31 30.36 14.30
CA LYS A 659 7.76 28.97 14.07
C LYS A 659 6.58 28.01 13.95
N LYS A 660 5.50 28.21 14.72
CA LYS A 660 4.35 27.29 14.75
C LYS A 660 3.32 27.54 13.65
N LEU A 661 3.45 28.64 12.91
CA LEU A 661 2.45 29.05 11.91
C LEU A 661 2.54 28.16 10.64
N PRO A 662 1.42 27.54 10.20
CA PRO A 662 1.43 26.61 9.06
C PRO A 662 1.89 27.24 7.74
N ARG A 663 2.61 26.47 6.92
CA ARG A 663 3.15 26.94 5.61
C ARG A 663 2.08 27.44 4.65
N ASN A 664 0.94 26.76 4.59
CA ASN A 664 -0.18 27.17 3.73
C ASN A 664 -0.80 28.50 4.18
N VAL A 665 -0.84 28.77 5.48
CA VAL A 665 -1.29 30.05 6.05
C VAL A 665 -0.30 31.16 5.68
N LYS A 666 1.01 30.95 5.86
CA LYS A 666 2.06 31.90 5.44
C LYS A 666 1.95 32.26 3.96
N LYS A 667 1.78 31.25 3.09
CA LYS A 667 1.61 31.46 1.64
C LYS A 667 0.43 32.38 1.33
N LYS A 668 -0.67 32.28 2.10
CA LYS A 668 -1.81 33.17 1.91
C LYS A 668 -1.56 34.58 2.40
N LEU A 669 -0.91 34.71 3.55
CA LEU A 669 -0.53 36.01 4.13
C LEU A 669 0.38 36.81 3.18
N PHE A 670 1.26 36.14 2.42
CA PHE A 670 2.19 36.77 1.46
C PHE A 670 1.64 36.92 0.03
N ASN A 671 0.39 36.54 -0.23
CA ASN A 671 -0.12 36.58 -1.60
C ASN A 671 -0.40 38.01 -2.05
N LYS A 672 0.33 38.46 -3.07
CA LYS A 672 0.20 39.77 -3.71
C LYS A 672 -0.83 39.81 -4.84
N ASN A 673 -1.10 38.66 -5.46
CA ASN A 673 -1.91 38.53 -6.68
C ASN A 673 -3.19 37.74 -6.38
N PHE A 674 -4.00 38.24 -5.44
CA PHE A 674 -5.28 37.60 -5.12
C PHE A 674 -6.35 37.96 -6.15
N ALA A 675 -6.70 37.01 -7.02
CA ALA A 675 -7.89 37.09 -7.86
C ALA A 675 -9.10 36.56 -7.08
N GLY A 676 -10.13 37.40 -6.93
CA GLY A 676 -11.41 37.00 -6.32
C GLY A 676 -12.08 35.89 -7.11
N LYS A 677 -12.88 35.07 -6.44
CA LYS A 677 -13.73 34.07 -7.10
C LYS A 677 -15.12 34.64 -7.35
N HIS A 678 -15.73 34.30 -8.48
CA HIS A 678 -17.09 34.72 -8.77
C HIS A 678 -18.10 33.84 -8.00
N ILE A 679 -19.28 34.42 -7.74
CA ILE A 679 -20.39 33.74 -7.08
C ILE A 679 -20.76 32.49 -7.89
N GLY A 680 -20.82 31.34 -7.21
CA GLY A 680 -21.12 30.06 -7.85
C GLY A 680 -19.89 29.29 -8.34
N ASP A 681 -18.66 29.83 -8.29
CA ASP A 681 -17.47 29.06 -8.70
C ASP A 681 -17.17 27.90 -7.75
N ARG A 682 -17.24 28.15 -6.43
CA ARG A 682 -16.98 27.12 -5.42
C ARG A 682 -18.13 26.14 -5.33
N ALA A 683 -19.38 26.60 -5.38
CA ALA A 683 -20.52 25.72 -5.51
C ALA A 683 -20.56 24.92 -6.82
N SER A 684 -20.25 25.52 -7.97
CA SER A 684 -20.15 24.81 -9.26
C SER A 684 -18.99 23.80 -9.23
N PHE A 685 -17.86 24.14 -8.58
CA PHE A 685 -16.76 23.21 -8.34
C PHE A 685 -17.15 22.07 -7.38
N LEU A 686 -17.84 22.35 -6.27
CA LEU A 686 -18.33 21.36 -5.30
C LEU A 686 -19.47 20.51 -5.89
N ALA A 687 -20.35 21.08 -6.71
CA ALA A 687 -21.40 20.42 -7.48
C ALA A 687 -20.85 19.53 -8.60
N ARG A 688 -19.77 19.96 -9.27
CA ARG A 688 -19.02 19.12 -10.22
C ARG A 688 -18.29 17.97 -9.52
N ASN A 689 -17.89 18.15 -8.25
CA ASN A 689 -17.22 17.15 -7.40
C ASN A 689 -18.16 16.41 -6.43
N LEU A 690 -19.47 16.62 -6.57
CA LEU A 690 -20.51 16.05 -5.70
C LEU A 690 -20.76 14.57 -6.06
N ASN A 691 -20.53 14.22 -7.32
CA ASN A 691 -20.27 12.85 -7.73
C ASN A 691 -18.82 12.52 -7.39
N ASP A 692 -18.57 11.53 -6.52
CA ASP A 692 -17.20 11.13 -6.18
C ASP A 692 -16.50 10.50 -7.40
N THR A 693 -15.53 11.23 -7.96
CA THR A 693 -14.79 10.92 -9.19
C THR A 693 -13.59 10.00 -8.98
N GLY A 694 -13.44 9.42 -7.78
CA GLY A 694 -12.39 8.46 -7.48
C GLY A 694 -12.29 7.35 -8.53
N TYR A 695 -11.06 6.95 -8.90
CA TYR A 695 -10.79 5.90 -9.90
C TYR A 695 -11.60 4.61 -9.63
N ILE A 696 -11.78 4.27 -8.36
CA ILE A 696 -12.48 3.06 -7.91
C ILE A 696 -13.99 3.18 -8.10
N ASN A 697 -14.55 4.35 -7.88
CA ASN A 697 -15.97 4.61 -8.09
C ASN A 697 -16.30 4.46 -9.56
N ARG A 698 -15.47 5.05 -10.42
CA ARG A 698 -15.60 4.89 -11.87
C ARG A 698 -15.53 3.43 -12.27
N LEU A 699 -14.57 2.68 -11.71
CA LEU A 699 -14.41 1.26 -11.98
C LEU A 699 -15.63 0.43 -11.57
N ILE A 700 -16.14 0.59 -10.34
CA ILE A 700 -17.30 -0.16 -9.85
C ILE A 700 -18.55 0.21 -10.61
N SER A 701 -18.78 1.51 -10.83
CA SER A 701 -19.91 1.97 -11.61
C SER A 701 -19.87 1.43 -13.02
N GLN A 702 -18.71 1.40 -13.68
CA GLN A 702 -18.56 0.80 -15.01
C GLN A 702 -18.76 -0.72 -14.98
N TYR A 703 -18.12 -1.43 -14.06
CA TYR A 703 -18.29 -2.87 -13.91
C TYR A 703 -19.75 -3.26 -13.65
N THR A 704 -20.43 -2.60 -12.72
CA THR A 704 -21.83 -2.88 -12.43
C THR A 704 -22.73 -2.46 -13.59
N ALA A 705 -22.49 -1.31 -14.21
CA ALA A 705 -23.26 -0.85 -15.36
C ALA A 705 -23.06 -1.70 -16.61
N SER A 706 -21.91 -2.33 -16.81
CA SER A 706 -21.66 -3.19 -17.97
C SER A 706 -22.28 -4.58 -17.80
N TYR A 707 -22.25 -5.15 -16.59
CA TYR A 707 -22.58 -6.56 -16.38
C TYR A 707 -23.87 -6.85 -15.61
N LEU A 708 -24.46 -5.90 -14.88
CA LEU A 708 -25.70 -6.16 -14.14
C LEU A 708 -26.94 -5.69 -14.91
N GLU A 709 -27.96 -6.56 -14.95
CA GLU A 709 -29.32 -6.24 -15.38
C GLU A 709 -30.09 -5.46 -14.30
N PHE A 710 -30.76 -4.39 -14.72
CA PHE A 710 -31.60 -3.56 -13.87
C PHE A 710 -33.07 -3.67 -14.28
N LEU A 711 -33.98 -3.36 -13.36
CA LEU A 711 -35.38 -3.12 -13.71
C LEU A 711 -35.49 -1.85 -14.56
N PRO A 712 -36.44 -1.80 -15.51
CA PRO A 712 -36.65 -0.62 -16.33
C PRO A 712 -36.99 0.60 -15.48
N LEU A 713 -36.55 1.77 -15.94
CA LEU A 713 -36.95 3.07 -15.40
C LEU A 713 -38.07 3.63 -16.29
N SER A 714 -38.93 4.52 -15.76
CA SER A 714 -40.08 5.04 -16.50
C SER A 714 -39.67 5.82 -17.77
N ASP A 715 -40.54 5.85 -18.77
CA ASP A 715 -40.25 6.44 -20.09
C ASP A 715 -40.06 7.96 -20.09
N ILE A 716 -40.49 8.64 -19.01
CA ILE A 716 -40.31 10.08 -18.76
C ILE A 716 -38.84 10.41 -18.42
N GLU A 717 -38.01 9.40 -18.15
CA GLU A 717 -36.58 9.58 -17.90
C GLU A 717 -35.78 9.68 -19.22
N ASP A 718 -34.61 10.34 -19.19
CA ASP A 718 -33.79 10.71 -20.33
C ASP A 718 -32.33 10.21 -20.14
N MET A 719 -31.80 9.49 -21.13
CA MET A 719 -30.43 8.94 -21.13
C MET A 719 -29.35 10.00 -21.35
N SER A 720 -29.69 11.15 -21.96
CA SER A 720 -28.77 12.24 -22.24
C SER A 720 -28.43 13.06 -20.99
N LYS A 721 -29.27 12.97 -19.95
CA LYS A 721 -29.10 13.69 -18.68
C LYS A 721 -27.95 13.12 -17.84
N LYS A 722 -27.20 14.02 -17.18
CA LYS A 722 -26.09 13.67 -16.28
C LYS A 722 -26.57 12.77 -15.12
N ALA A 723 -25.66 11.95 -14.57
CA ALA A 723 -25.96 11.15 -13.38
C ALA A 723 -26.30 12.09 -12.23
N GLY A 724 -27.48 11.92 -11.63
CA GLY A 724 -27.99 12.80 -10.58
C GLY A 724 -28.86 13.98 -11.07
N ALA A 725 -29.22 14.04 -12.36
CA ALA A 725 -30.13 15.05 -12.90
C ALA A 725 -31.58 14.55 -12.94
N LYS A 726 -32.55 15.42 -12.61
CA LYS A 726 -33.99 15.10 -12.57
C LYS A 726 -34.44 14.42 -13.86
N GLY A 727 -34.87 13.16 -13.73
CA GLY A 727 -35.28 12.32 -14.84
C GLY A 727 -34.11 11.69 -15.62
N SER A 728 -32.98 11.37 -14.98
CA SER A 728 -31.89 10.63 -15.63
C SER A 728 -32.13 9.11 -15.60
N LYS A 729 -32.06 8.45 -16.78
CA LYS A 729 -32.13 6.97 -16.91
C LYS A 729 -30.87 6.24 -16.40
N LYS A 730 -29.96 6.90 -15.68
CA LYS A 730 -28.77 6.22 -15.13
C LYS A 730 -29.14 5.39 -13.90
N HIS A 731 -28.93 4.08 -14.01
CA HIS A 731 -29.16 3.11 -12.94
C HIS A 731 -28.19 3.20 -11.76
N ILE A 732 -27.03 3.86 -11.93
CA ILE A 732 -26.01 3.96 -10.89
C ILE A 732 -25.72 5.42 -10.57
N LEU A 733 -25.78 5.74 -9.28
CA LEU A 733 -25.47 7.05 -8.73
C LEU A 733 -24.33 6.93 -7.72
N THR A 734 -23.36 7.84 -7.77
CA THR A 734 -22.24 7.89 -6.83
C THR A 734 -22.36 9.14 -5.97
N LEU A 735 -22.45 8.98 -4.66
CA LEU A 735 -22.62 10.07 -3.71
C LEU A 735 -21.30 10.40 -3.02
N ASN A 736 -21.16 11.67 -2.63
CA ASN A 736 -20.05 12.13 -1.80
C ASN A 736 -20.44 12.09 -0.32
N GLY A 737 -19.56 11.59 0.54
CA GLY A 737 -19.83 11.52 1.98
C GLY A 737 -20.10 12.84 2.70
N GLY A 738 -19.77 13.98 2.08
CA GLY A 738 -20.21 15.29 2.55
C GLY A 738 -21.74 15.42 2.52
N LEU A 739 -22.39 14.94 1.45
CA LEU A 739 -23.85 14.91 1.33
C LEU A 739 -24.46 13.97 2.36
N THR A 740 -23.93 12.74 2.49
CA THR A 740 -24.41 11.77 3.50
C THR A 740 -24.31 12.34 4.91
N SER A 741 -23.23 13.07 5.23
CA SER A 741 -23.08 13.73 6.52
C SER A 741 -24.08 14.85 6.75
N LEU A 742 -24.42 15.63 5.72
CA LEU A 742 -25.43 16.67 5.80
C LEU A 742 -26.82 16.06 6.04
N LEU A 743 -27.18 15.06 5.23
CA LEU A 743 -28.47 14.38 5.35
C LEU A 743 -28.62 13.72 6.71
N ARG A 744 -27.56 13.10 7.25
CA ARG A 744 -27.58 12.55 8.63
C ARG A 744 -28.01 13.59 9.66
N HIS A 745 -27.45 14.80 9.56
CA HIS A 745 -27.75 15.89 10.49
C HIS A 745 -29.18 16.40 10.33
N TYR A 746 -29.60 16.73 9.10
CA TYR A 746 -30.95 17.26 8.84
C TYR A 746 -32.07 16.24 9.10
N TRP A 747 -31.80 14.96 8.95
CA TRP A 747 -32.76 13.89 9.22
C TRP A 747 -32.79 13.44 10.68
N GLY A 748 -32.06 14.12 11.57
CA GLY A 748 -32.10 13.87 13.01
C GLY A 748 -31.54 12.50 13.41
N LEU A 749 -30.61 11.96 12.63
CA LEU A 749 -29.98 10.67 12.93
C LEU A 749 -28.78 10.84 13.86
N GLU A 750 -28.52 9.84 14.70
CA GLU A 750 -27.38 9.84 15.62
C GLU A 750 -26.04 10.04 14.91
N ALA A 751 -25.10 10.69 15.61
CA ALA A 751 -23.74 10.86 15.13
C ALA A 751 -23.02 9.50 14.99
N LYS A 752 -22.04 9.42 14.07
CA LYS A 752 -21.32 8.17 13.83
C LYS A 752 -20.57 7.73 15.09
N ASN A 753 -21.01 6.63 15.71
CA ASN A 753 -20.22 5.92 16.70
C ASN A 753 -19.21 5.00 15.98
N ARG A 754 -17.92 5.35 16.06
CA ARG A 754 -16.81 4.62 15.41
C ARG A 754 -16.42 3.33 16.13
N ASP A 755 -16.92 3.11 17.34
CA ASP A 755 -16.62 1.92 18.13
C ASP A 755 -17.49 0.72 17.72
N THR A 756 -18.58 0.99 16.96
CA THR A 756 -19.48 -0.02 16.41
C THR A 756 -19.35 -0.14 14.89
N HIS A 757 -19.82 -1.25 14.33
CA HIS A 757 -19.85 -1.46 12.87
C HIS A 757 -21.19 -1.06 12.22
N LEU A 758 -22.20 -0.71 13.01
CA LEU A 758 -23.58 -0.50 12.57
C LEU A 758 -23.79 0.81 11.80
N HIS A 759 -22.95 1.82 12.03
CA HIS A 759 -23.03 3.11 11.33
C HIS A 759 -22.89 2.97 9.80
N HIS A 760 -22.25 1.91 9.29
CA HIS A 760 -22.19 1.62 7.86
C HIS A 760 -23.57 1.33 7.26
N ALA A 761 -24.45 0.63 7.99
CA ALA A 761 -25.82 0.40 7.53
C ALA A 761 -26.66 1.68 7.60
N GLN A 762 -26.46 2.50 8.64
CA GLN A 762 -27.09 3.83 8.73
C GLN A 762 -26.74 4.69 7.52
N ASP A 763 -25.45 4.74 7.16
CA ASP A 763 -24.98 5.47 5.98
C ASP A 763 -25.58 4.88 4.70
N ALA A 764 -25.65 3.54 4.57
CA ALA A 764 -26.28 2.88 3.44
C ALA A 764 -27.77 3.23 3.28
N ILE A 765 -28.54 3.36 4.37
CA ILE A 765 -29.94 3.82 4.32
C ILE A 765 -30.01 5.26 3.82
N ILE A 766 -29.13 6.14 4.30
CA ILE A 766 -29.08 7.53 3.85
C ILE A 766 -28.78 7.60 2.35
N ILE A 767 -27.79 6.83 1.91
CA ILE A 767 -27.39 6.72 0.50
C ILE A 767 -28.55 6.22 -0.36
N ALA A 768 -29.31 5.24 0.11
CA ALA A 768 -30.44 4.67 -0.63
C ALA A 768 -31.56 5.70 -0.86
N PHE A 769 -31.90 6.51 0.16
CA PHE A 769 -32.94 7.54 0.06
C PHE A 769 -32.47 8.87 -0.55
N ALA A 770 -31.17 9.08 -0.73
CA ALA A 770 -30.67 10.30 -1.34
C ALA A 770 -31.20 10.43 -2.79
N THR A 771 -31.87 11.54 -3.06
CA THR A 771 -32.46 11.88 -4.37
C THR A 771 -31.67 12.95 -5.10
N ASP A 772 -31.93 13.12 -6.40
CA ASP A 772 -31.43 14.24 -7.20
C ASP A 772 -31.81 15.59 -6.58
N GLY A 773 -33.01 15.68 -5.99
CA GLY A 773 -33.47 16.86 -5.26
C GLY A 773 -32.61 17.16 -4.03
N ASN A 774 -32.13 16.15 -3.32
CA ASN A 774 -31.20 16.35 -2.20
C ASN A 774 -29.81 16.80 -2.68
N ILE A 775 -29.34 16.31 -3.83
CA ILE A 775 -28.07 16.75 -4.43
C ILE A 775 -28.16 18.23 -4.84
N GLN A 776 -29.26 18.60 -5.51
CA GLN A 776 -29.52 19.99 -5.90
C GLN A 776 -29.68 20.88 -4.66
N ALA A 777 -30.46 20.46 -3.67
CA ALA A 777 -30.63 21.17 -2.40
C ALA A 777 -29.30 21.34 -1.67
N PHE A 778 -28.42 20.35 -1.70
CA PHE A 778 -27.09 20.48 -1.11
C PHE A 778 -26.20 21.46 -1.89
N SER A 779 -26.25 21.43 -3.23
CA SER A 779 -25.57 22.43 -4.05
C SER A 779 -26.10 23.84 -3.78
N THR A 780 -27.43 24.02 -3.72
CA THR A 780 -28.07 25.30 -3.39
C THR A 780 -27.76 25.71 -1.97
N TYR A 781 -27.76 24.80 -1.00
CA TYR A 781 -27.33 25.08 0.37
C TYR A 781 -25.90 25.61 0.42
N LEU A 782 -24.97 24.98 -0.33
CA LEU A 782 -23.60 25.46 -0.43
C LEU A 782 -23.54 26.86 -1.10
N GLN A 783 -24.33 27.09 -2.15
CA GLN A 783 -24.45 28.40 -2.83
C GLN A 783 -25.04 29.49 -1.92
N THR A 784 -26.14 29.21 -1.24
CA THR A 784 -26.81 30.15 -0.34
C THR A 784 -25.95 30.43 0.88
N ARG A 785 -25.20 29.44 1.38
CA ARG A 785 -24.22 29.69 2.44
C ARG A 785 -23.06 30.55 1.92
N GLU A 786 -22.58 30.30 0.71
CA GLU A 786 -21.61 31.18 0.01
C GLU A 786 -22.14 32.61 -0.18
N GLN A 787 -23.42 32.78 -0.58
CA GLN A 787 -24.09 34.08 -0.70
C GLN A 787 -24.29 34.77 0.66
N ALA A 788 -24.72 34.05 1.69
CA ALA A 788 -24.86 34.58 3.04
C ALA A 788 -23.51 35.04 3.61
N TYR A 789 -22.41 34.36 3.28
CA TYR A 789 -21.06 34.80 3.64
C TYR A 789 -20.63 36.08 2.92
N LEU A 790 -21.09 36.30 1.69
CA LEU A 790 -20.90 37.55 0.95
C LEU A 790 -21.76 38.70 1.50
N GLU A 791 -23.02 38.41 1.87
CA GLU A 791 -24.00 39.38 2.35
C GLU A 791 -23.87 39.73 3.84
N MET A 792 -23.05 39.00 4.60
CA MET A 792 -22.57 39.44 5.92
C MET A 792 -21.86 40.80 5.86
N SER A 793 -21.42 41.25 4.67
CA SER A 793 -20.95 42.61 4.42
C SER A 793 -22.07 43.67 4.34
N LYS A 794 -23.37 43.30 4.17
CA LYS A 794 -24.43 44.26 3.81
C LYS A 794 -25.79 44.20 4.53
N LYS A 795 -26.22 43.13 5.22
CA LYS A 795 -27.33 43.06 6.23
C LYS A 795 -27.88 41.63 6.32
N ALA A 796 -27.59 40.91 7.41
CA ALA A 796 -27.68 39.44 7.44
C ALA A 796 -28.96 38.81 8.04
N LYS A 797 -30.03 39.55 8.41
CA LYS A 797 -31.20 38.90 9.04
C LYS A 797 -32.27 38.39 8.07
N ASN A 798 -32.58 39.10 6.99
CA ASN A 798 -33.76 38.80 6.16
C ASN A 798 -33.55 37.69 5.11
N ILE A 799 -32.32 37.38 4.71
CA ILE A 799 -32.03 36.42 3.63
C ILE A 799 -31.86 34.99 4.18
N GLN A 800 -31.39 34.88 5.42
CA GLN A 800 -31.25 33.61 6.12
C GLN A 800 -32.61 32.93 6.35
N GLU A 801 -33.68 33.68 6.64
CA GLU A 801 -35.03 33.12 6.84
C GLU A 801 -35.70 32.65 5.52
N ARG A 802 -35.47 33.34 4.39
CA ARG A 802 -36.09 33.00 3.09
C ARG A 802 -35.39 31.85 2.35
N GLY A 803 -34.06 31.78 2.38
CA GLY A 803 -33.28 30.71 1.72
C GLY A 803 -33.35 29.35 2.45
N ASP A 804 -33.52 29.39 3.77
CA ASP A 804 -33.54 28.21 4.62
C ASP A 804 -34.87 27.43 4.48
N ASN A 805 -36.01 28.09 4.22
CA ASN A 805 -37.30 27.42 4.04
C ASN A 805 -37.38 26.53 2.77
N LYS A 806 -36.84 26.98 1.62
CA LYS A 806 -36.84 26.20 0.37
C LYS A 806 -35.85 25.03 0.41
N THR A 807 -34.72 25.23 1.08
CA THR A 807 -33.70 24.20 1.33
C THR A 807 -34.17 23.17 2.37
N LYS A 808 -34.81 23.61 3.46
CA LYS A 808 -35.45 22.72 4.46
C LYS A 808 -36.55 21.86 3.85
N LYS A 809 -37.37 22.39 2.93
CA LYS A 809 -38.40 21.61 2.22
C LYS A 809 -37.82 20.50 1.33
N SER A 810 -36.66 20.74 0.73
CA SER A 810 -35.97 19.77 -0.14
C SER A 810 -35.03 18.81 0.60
N LEU A 811 -34.68 19.11 1.86
CA LEU A 811 -33.96 18.22 2.78
C LEU A 811 -34.90 17.51 3.79
N GLN A 812 -36.21 17.60 3.57
CA GLN A 812 -37.18 16.97 4.45
C GLN A 812 -36.94 15.45 4.50
N LYS A 813 -37.23 14.88 5.68
CA LYS A 813 -37.07 13.45 5.96
C LYS A 813 -37.81 12.58 4.92
N PRO A 814 -37.25 11.42 4.52
CA PRO A 814 -37.86 10.55 3.51
C PRO A 814 -39.15 9.89 3.98
N LEU A 815 -39.29 9.72 5.30
CA LEU A 815 -40.33 8.94 5.98
C LEU A 815 -40.78 9.68 7.24
N GLU A 816 -42.00 9.41 7.69
CA GLU A 816 -42.41 9.75 9.06
C GLU A 816 -41.65 8.90 10.09
N ASN A 817 -41.35 9.46 11.25
CA ASN A 817 -40.58 8.79 12.31
C ASN A 817 -39.28 8.12 11.83
N PHE A 818 -38.64 8.72 10.82
CA PHE A 818 -37.48 8.12 10.13
C PHE A 818 -36.35 7.71 11.08
N ALA A 819 -35.98 8.55 12.05
CA ALA A 819 -34.91 8.22 12.99
C ALA A 819 -35.22 6.98 13.84
N THR A 820 -36.47 6.85 14.30
CA THR A 820 -36.95 5.69 15.07
C THR A 820 -36.91 4.43 14.21
N GLN A 821 -37.48 4.47 12.99
CA GLN A 821 -37.47 3.33 12.07
C GLN A 821 -36.05 2.88 11.70
N VAL A 822 -35.14 3.84 11.48
CA VAL A 822 -33.72 3.56 11.23
C VAL A 822 -33.09 2.90 12.45
N GLY A 823 -33.34 3.40 13.65
CA GLY A 823 -32.84 2.82 14.91
C GLY A 823 -33.31 1.38 15.11
N GLU A 824 -34.60 1.09 14.91
CA GLU A 824 -35.18 -0.25 15.00
C GLU A 824 -34.53 -1.22 14.00
N LYS A 825 -34.43 -0.82 12.73
CA LYS A 825 -33.78 -1.63 11.69
C LYS A 825 -32.32 -1.90 12.03
N ILE A 826 -31.58 -0.88 12.48
CA ILE A 826 -30.16 -1.01 12.84
C ILE A 826 -29.95 -1.95 14.04
N ASN A 827 -30.79 -1.85 15.07
CA ASN A 827 -30.66 -2.70 16.25
C ASN A 827 -30.91 -4.18 15.95
N ASN A 828 -31.67 -4.50 14.90
CA ASN A 828 -31.92 -5.87 14.45
C ASN A 828 -30.83 -6.45 13.53
N ILE A 829 -29.78 -5.69 13.19
CA ILE A 829 -28.73 -6.15 12.27
C ILE A 829 -27.78 -7.12 12.96
N PHE A 830 -27.71 -8.34 12.44
CA PHE A 830 -26.57 -9.22 12.70
C PHE A 830 -25.45 -8.96 11.69
N VAL A 831 -24.31 -8.48 12.18
CA VAL A 831 -23.17 -8.07 11.33
C VAL A 831 -22.47 -9.31 10.77
N SER A 832 -22.49 -9.45 9.45
CA SER A 832 -21.91 -10.58 8.73
C SER A 832 -20.39 -10.44 8.60
N LYS A 833 -19.63 -11.51 8.89
CA LYS A 833 -18.17 -11.53 8.74
C LYS A 833 -17.73 -12.63 7.77
N ALA A 834 -16.77 -12.30 6.91
CA ALA A 834 -16.21 -13.29 5.98
C ALA A 834 -15.37 -14.35 6.72
N PRO A 835 -15.72 -15.66 6.60
CA PRO A 835 -14.97 -16.72 7.28
C PRO A 835 -13.58 -16.91 6.65
N ARG A 836 -12.59 -17.30 7.47
CA ARG A 836 -11.21 -17.54 7.04
C ARG A 836 -10.84 -19.02 7.15
N ARG A 837 -11.12 -19.76 6.08
CA ARG A 837 -10.91 -21.22 5.99
C ARG A 837 -9.64 -21.62 5.25
N ASN A 838 -8.66 -20.72 5.15
CA ASN A 838 -7.38 -21.04 4.51
C ASN A 838 -6.57 -21.98 5.41
N VAL A 839 -6.16 -23.13 4.87
CA VAL A 839 -5.35 -24.13 5.57
C VAL A 839 -3.83 -23.96 5.35
N THR A 840 -3.43 -22.87 4.70
CA THR A 840 -2.03 -22.56 4.38
C THR A 840 -1.56 -21.34 5.17
N GLY A 841 -0.36 -21.41 5.73
CA GLY A 841 0.25 -20.31 6.46
C GLY A 841 1.71 -20.65 6.81
N ALA A 842 2.30 -19.89 7.73
CA ALA A 842 3.60 -20.26 8.30
C ALA A 842 3.45 -21.58 9.08
N LEU A 843 4.37 -22.53 8.88
CA LEU A 843 4.34 -23.84 9.54
C LEU A 843 4.76 -23.75 11.02
N HIS A 844 5.73 -22.89 11.29
CA HIS A 844 6.33 -22.63 12.58
C HIS A 844 6.89 -21.20 12.61
N GLU A 845 7.22 -20.70 13.80
CA GLU A 845 7.93 -19.43 13.95
C GLU A 845 9.35 -19.49 13.35
N GLN A 846 9.91 -18.34 12.97
CA GLN A 846 11.20 -18.29 12.26
C GLN A 846 12.40 -18.57 13.18
N THR A 847 12.30 -18.23 14.45
CA THR A 847 13.39 -18.36 15.41
C THR A 847 13.49 -19.80 15.89
N ILE A 848 14.68 -20.39 15.76
CA ILE A 848 15.00 -21.73 16.23
C ILE A 848 15.72 -21.58 17.56
N TYR A 849 15.21 -22.24 18.59
CA TYR A 849 15.80 -22.23 19.92
C TYR A 849 16.42 -23.59 20.26
N PRO A 850 17.46 -23.60 21.12
CA PRO A 850 17.99 -24.83 21.67
C PRO A 850 16.98 -25.46 22.64
N LYS A 851 17.10 -26.77 22.91
CA LYS A 851 16.09 -27.54 23.69
C LYS A 851 15.96 -26.99 25.11
N GLU A 852 17.07 -26.50 25.65
CA GLU A 852 17.28 -26.00 27.01
C GLU A 852 16.31 -24.84 27.32
N LYS A 853 16.00 -24.00 26.32
CA LYS A 853 15.06 -22.87 26.47
C LYS A 853 13.66 -23.32 26.90
N TYR A 854 13.27 -24.56 26.60
CA TYR A 854 11.93 -25.08 26.83
C TYR A 854 11.82 -26.00 28.05
N LEU A 855 12.92 -26.27 28.76
CA LEU A 855 12.91 -27.17 29.91
C LEU A 855 11.97 -26.65 31.02
N ASP A 856 12.13 -25.40 31.45
CA ASP A 856 11.31 -24.80 32.51
C ASP A 856 9.83 -24.72 32.12
N VAL A 857 9.58 -24.42 30.85
CA VAL A 857 8.23 -24.27 30.28
C VAL A 857 7.45 -25.59 30.40
N TYR A 858 8.10 -26.73 30.12
CA TYR A 858 7.40 -28.02 30.04
C TYR A 858 7.67 -28.98 31.20
N GLY A 859 8.56 -28.65 32.14
CA GLY A 859 8.90 -29.50 33.28
C GLY A 859 10.03 -30.47 32.97
N GLY A 860 11.16 -29.94 32.47
CA GLY A 860 12.35 -30.72 32.16
C GLY A 860 12.32 -31.43 30.79
N ALA A 861 13.27 -32.34 30.59
CA ALA A 861 13.50 -33.00 29.30
C ALA A 861 12.32 -33.91 28.88
N GLU A 862 11.71 -34.60 29.84
CA GLU A 862 10.52 -35.44 29.64
C GLU A 862 9.34 -34.59 29.13
N GLY A 863 9.13 -33.42 29.75
CA GLY A 863 8.09 -32.49 29.36
C GLY A 863 8.25 -31.97 27.93
N VAL A 864 9.48 -31.67 27.51
CA VAL A 864 9.78 -31.22 26.14
C VAL A 864 9.47 -32.34 25.14
N GLU A 865 9.85 -33.59 25.43
CA GLU A 865 9.54 -34.73 24.56
C GLU A 865 8.04 -34.97 24.44
N LYS A 866 7.32 -34.88 25.57
CA LYS A 866 5.86 -34.96 25.61
C LYS A 866 5.23 -33.84 24.78
N ALA A 867 5.75 -32.62 24.88
CA ALA A 867 5.27 -31.47 24.11
C ALA A 867 5.47 -31.65 22.59
N LEU A 868 6.56 -32.29 22.17
CA LEU A 868 6.82 -32.66 20.77
C LEU A 868 5.82 -33.73 20.27
N LYS A 869 5.59 -34.80 21.05
CA LYS A 869 4.63 -35.86 20.71
C LYS A 869 3.21 -35.31 20.53
N LEU A 870 2.83 -34.38 21.41
CA LEU A 870 1.55 -33.67 21.38
C LEU A 870 1.45 -32.57 20.30
N GLY A 871 2.56 -32.22 19.65
CA GLY A 871 2.59 -31.16 18.65
C GLY A 871 2.42 -29.74 19.23
N LYS A 872 2.68 -29.52 20.52
CA LYS A 872 2.72 -28.18 21.15
C LYS A 872 3.88 -27.33 20.64
N ILE A 873 4.97 -27.99 20.25
CA ILE A 873 6.18 -27.45 19.63
C ILE A 873 6.61 -28.37 18.49
N ARG A 874 7.49 -27.90 17.60
CA ARG A 874 8.04 -28.70 16.49
C ARG A 874 9.56 -28.78 16.56
N GLN A 875 10.10 -29.91 16.15
CA GLN A 875 11.54 -30.09 15.97
C GLN A 875 11.90 -29.80 14.50
N ILE A 876 12.85 -28.90 14.29
CA ILE A 876 13.37 -28.52 12.98
C ILE A 876 14.89 -28.55 13.05
N HIS A 877 15.52 -29.48 12.34
CA HIS A 877 16.93 -29.81 12.54
C HIS A 877 17.19 -30.20 14.01
N GLN A 878 18.17 -29.59 14.67
CA GLN A 878 18.48 -29.83 16.10
C GLN A 878 17.75 -28.91 17.06
N GLY A 879 17.00 -27.95 16.55
CA GLY A 879 16.33 -26.96 17.39
C GLY A 879 14.82 -27.17 17.48
N ILE A 880 14.25 -26.45 18.44
CA ILE A 880 12.82 -26.42 18.72
C ILE A 880 12.26 -25.09 18.25
N VAL A 881 11.07 -25.16 17.66
CA VAL A 881 10.32 -23.99 17.20
C VAL A 881 8.90 -24.02 17.74
N ALA A 882 8.34 -22.84 18.00
CA ALA A 882 6.93 -22.69 18.27
C ALA A 882 6.10 -22.95 17.00
N ASN A 883 4.85 -23.37 17.19
CA ASN A 883 3.91 -23.55 16.09
C ASN A 883 3.65 -22.25 15.33
N GLY A 884 3.32 -22.38 14.05
CA GLY A 884 2.80 -21.28 13.26
C GLY A 884 1.31 -21.07 13.52
N GLU A 885 0.56 -20.78 12.46
CA GLU A 885 -0.88 -20.54 12.60
C GLU A 885 -1.67 -21.82 12.91
N MET A 886 -2.57 -21.76 13.89
CA MET A 886 -3.62 -22.75 14.07
C MET A 886 -4.71 -22.50 13.01
N VAL A 887 -4.94 -23.48 12.13
CA VAL A 887 -5.85 -23.33 10.99
C VAL A 887 -7.25 -23.83 11.28
N ARG A 888 -7.38 -24.81 12.17
CA ARG A 888 -8.64 -25.52 12.44
C ARG A 888 -8.66 -26.01 13.89
N ALA A 889 -9.82 -25.93 14.53
CA ALA A 889 -10.08 -26.55 15.82
C ALA A 889 -11.24 -27.55 15.66
N ASP A 890 -10.97 -28.83 15.88
CA ASP A 890 -12.00 -29.88 15.79
C ASP A 890 -12.66 -30.04 17.16
N ILE A 891 -13.99 -29.95 17.20
CA ILE A 891 -14.79 -30.04 18.42
C ILE A 891 -15.38 -31.44 18.54
N PHE A 892 -15.24 -32.03 19.71
CA PHE A 892 -15.80 -33.33 20.09
C PHE A 892 -16.70 -33.19 21.31
N LYS A 893 -17.62 -34.14 21.50
CA LYS A 893 -18.47 -34.25 22.68
C LYS A 893 -18.37 -35.66 23.25
N SER A 894 -18.16 -35.79 24.55
CA SER A 894 -18.13 -37.12 25.19
C SER A 894 -19.54 -37.69 25.29
N LYS A 895 -19.67 -39.00 25.07
CA LYS A 895 -20.95 -39.72 25.10
C LYS A 895 -21.50 -39.86 26.52
N ASP A 896 -20.62 -40.03 27.49
CA ASP A 896 -20.93 -40.28 28.91
C ASP A 896 -21.40 -39.01 29.65
N LYS A 897 -20.61 -37.94 29.54
CA LYS A 897 -20.74 -36.71 30.34
C LYS A 897 -21.29 -35.54 29.52
N GLY A 898 -21.43 -35.71 28.20
CA GLY A 898 -21.86 -34.65 27.30
C GLY A 898 -20.91 -33.45 27.23
N LYS A 899 -19.64 -33.61 27.65
CA LYS A 899 -18.67 -32.49 27.74
C LYS A 899 -17.98 -32.24 26.41
N PHE A 900 -17.67 -30.98 26.11
CA PHE A 900 -16.97 -30.59 24.89
C PHE A 900 -15.45 -30.60 25.01
N TYR A 901 -14.77 -31.04 23.96
CA TYR A 901 -13.33 -31.16 23.85
C TYR A 901 -12.85 -30.56 22.54
N VAL A 902 -11.63 -30.01 22.53
CA VAL A 902 -11.06 -29.35 21.36
C VAL A 902 -9.70 -29.95 20.98
N VAL A 903 -9.58 -30.33 19.71
CA VAL A 903 -8.35 -30.82 19.08
C VAL A 903 -7.79 -29.71 18.17
N PRO A 904 -6.63 -29.12 18.48
CA PRO A 904 -6.03 -28.07 17.67
C PRO A 904 -5.29 -28.65 16.47
N ILE A 905 -5.38 -27.97 15.33
CA ILE A 905 -4.73 -28.39 14.08
C ILE A 905 -3.97 -27.20 13.52
N TYR A 906 -2.67 -27.39 13.35
CA TYR A 906 -1.76 -26.36 12.85
C TYR A 906 -1.46 -26.57 11.36
N THR A 907 -1.00 -25.51 10.72
CA THR A 907 -0.44 -25.55 9.36
C THR A 907 0.63 -26.64 9.19
N TYR A 908 1.43 -26.93 10.22
CA TYR A 908 2.43 -28.00 10.21
C TYR A 908 1.79 -29.38 10.02
N ASP A 909 0.73 -29.66 10.77
CA ASP A 909 0.00 -30.94 10.73
C ASP A 909 -0.60 -31.17 9.33
N VAL A 910 -1.13 -30.11 8.72
CA VAL A 910 -1.62 -30.10 7.33
C VAL A 910 -0.49 -30.41 6.34
N ALA A 911 0.68 -29.80 6.52
CA ALA A 911 1.81 -29.97 5.61
C ALA A 911 2.35 -31.42 5.62
N ILE A 912 2.39 -32.07 6.78
CA ILE A 912 2.83 -33.47 6.91
C ILE A 912 1.71 -34.49 6.68
N GLY A 913 0.46 -34.04 6.56
CA GLY A 913 -0.70 -34.92 6.36
C GLY A 913 -1.08 -35.76 7.59
N ARG A 914 -0.77 -35.27 8.79
CA ARG A 914 -1.12 -35.93 10.06
C ARG A 914 -2.35 -35.25 10.62
N LEU A 915 -3.44 -35.98 10.80
CA LEU A 915 -4.62 -35.51 11.52
C LEU A 915 -4.40 -35.71 13.03
N PRO A 916 -4.24 -34.66 13.85
CA PRO A 916 -4.13 -34.79 15.30
C PRO A 916 -5.41 -35.42 15.87
N ASN A 917 -5.31 -36.28 16.88
CA ASN A 917 -6.48 -36.93 17.52
C ASN A 917 -6.57 -36.73 19.03
N LYS A 918 -5.71 -35.89 19.61
CA LYS A 918 -5.68 -35.65 21.06
C LYS A 918 -6.21 -34.27 21.41
N ALA A 919 -7.14 -34.18 22.37
CA ALA A 919 -7.76 -32.95 22.84
C ALA A 919 -6.99 -32.31 24.00
N ILE A 920 -6.98 -30.98 24.02
CA ILE A 920 -6.15 -30.20 24.95
C ILE A 920 -6.53 -30.47 26.41
N VAL A 921 -5.51 -30.78 27.22
CA VAL A 921 -5.58 -30.79 28.69
C VAL A 921 -4.68 -29.69 29.25
N GLN A 922 -5.22 -28.91 30.19
CA GLN A 922 -4.53 -27.81 30.84
C GLN A 922 -3.67 -28.27 32.02
N GLY A 923 -2.52 -27.62 32.16
CA GLY A 923 -1.69 -27.66 33.37
C GLY A 923 -0.57 -28.70 33.34
N LYS A 924 0.12 -28.76 34.47
CA LYS A 924 1.19 -29.71 34.78
C LYS A 924 0.70 -30.66 35.87
N ASP A 925 1.29 -31.85 35.92
CA ASP A 925 1.14 -32.73 37.06
C ASP A 925 1.80 -32.10 38.29
N LYS A 926 1.10 -32.14 39.43
CA LYS A 926 1.54 -31.42 40.64
C LYS A 926 2.78 -32.05 41.29
N LYS A 927 3.00 -33.36 41.09
CA LYS A 927 4.11 -34.10 41.71
C LYS A 927 5.39 -33.99 40.87
N THR A 928 5.24 -34.10 39.56
CA THR A 928 6.38 -34.17 38.63
C THR A 928 6.71 -32.83 37.96
N GLY A 929 5.79 -31.86 37.97
CA GLY A 929 5.95 -30.59 37.25
C GLY A 929 5.91 -30.73 35.72
N VAL A 930 5.70 -31.93 35.19
CA VAL A 930 5.63 -32.26 33.77
C VAL A 930 4.24 -31.93 33.22
N ILE A 931 4.14 -31.48 31.97
CA ILE A 931 2.83 -31.26 31.34
C ILE A 931 1.96 -32.54 31.31
N LYS A 932 0.65 -32.36 31.53
CA LYS A 932 -0.32 -33.46 31.42
C LYS A 932 -0.43 -33.96 29.98
N ASP A 933 -0.70 -35.26 29.82
CA ASP A 933 -1.04 -35.82 28.51
C ASP A 933 -2.40 -35.30 28.03
N TRP A 934 -2.56 -35.25 26.71
CA TRP A 934 -3.82 -34.89 26.08
C TRP A 934 -4.69 -36.12 25.89
N ILE A 935 -6.01 -35.92 25.98
CA ILE A 935 -7.00 -37.02 25.91
C ILE A 935 -7.16 -37.46 24.47
N GLU A 936 -7.07 -38.76 24.21
CA GLU A 936 -7.30 -39.32 22.88
C GLU A 936 -8.81 -39.36 22.54
N MET A 937 -9.18 -38.88 21.35
CA MET A 937 -10.56 -38.91 20.85
C MET A 937 -10.85 -40.28 20.23
N ASP A 938 -11.12 -41.26 21.10
CA ASP A 938 -11.53 -42.62 20.76
C ASP A 938 -13.04 -42.72 20.50
N THR A 939 -13.58 -43.95 20.53
CA THR A 939 -15.00 -44.24 20.32
C THR A 939 -15.94 -43.66 21.38
N ASN A 940 -15.43 -43.19 22.52
CA ASN A 940 -16.21 -42.54 23.58
C ASN A 940 -16.55 -41.07 23.26
N TYR A 941 -15.95 -40.53 22.20
CA TYR A 941 -16.14 -39.15 21.77
C TYR A 941 -16.79 -39.07 20.39
N THR A 942 -17.82 -38.23 20.26
CA THR A 942 -18.48 -37.96 18.99
C THR A 942 -17.93 -36.66 18.41
N PHE A 943 -17.49 -36.68 17.15
CA PHE A 943 -17.10 -35.47 16.44
C PHE A 943 -18.32 -34.59 16.16
N CYS A 944 -18.24 -33.31 16.50
CA CYS A 944 -19.32 -32.34 16.32
C CYS A 944 -19.13 -31.55 15.01
N PHE A 945 -18.05 -30.76 14.93
CA PHE A 945 -17.75 -29.88 13.81
C PHE A 945 -16.32 -29.33 13.89
N SER A 946 -15.82 -28.77 12.79
CA SER A 946 -14.55 -28.03 12.75
C SER A 946 -14.79 -26.52 12.74
N LEU A 947 -14.02 -25.78 13.52
CA LEU A 947 -14.04 -24.31 13.54
C LEU A 947 -12.80 -23.73 12.85
N PHE A 948 -13.05 -22.79 11.95
CA PHE A 948 -12.05 -21.93 11.34
C PHE A 948 -12.25 -20.50 11.81
N LYS A 949 -11.19 -19.69 11.74
CA LYS A 949 -11.24 -18.30 12.21
C LYS A 949 -12.38 -17.52 11.55
N ASP A 950 -13.14 -16.79 12.37
CA ASP A 950 -14.37 -16.09 12.03
C ASP A 950 -15.53 -17.00 11.55
N ASP A 951 -15.52 -18.30 11.82
CA ASP A 951 -16.74 -19.11 11.77
C ASP A 951 -17.69 -18.68 12.89
N LEU A 952 -19.00 -18.72 12.59
CA LEU A 952 -20.06 -18.37 13.52
C LEU A 952 -20.45 -19.58 14.38
N VAL A 953 -20.70 -19.36 15.66
CA VAL A 953 -21.20 -20.36 16.60
C VAL A 953 -22.35 -19.82 17.42
N GLN A 954 -23.25 -20.71 17.83
CA GLN A 954 -24.25 -20.46 18.86
C GLN A 954 -23.76 -21.04 20.19
N ILE A 955 -23.79 -20.23 21.24
CA ILE A 955 -23.23 -20.56 22.55
C ILE A 955 -24.28 -20.30 23.64
N GLN A 956 -24.43 -21.26 24.56
CA GLN A 956 -25.09 -21.04 25.84
C GLN A 956 -24.23 -21.66 26.95
N THR A 957 -23.81 -20.86 27.92
CA THR A 957 -23.14 -21.35 29.13
C THR A 957 -24.16 -21.71 30.20
N ASN A 958 -23.74 -22.43 31.24
CA ASN A 958 -24.63 -22.78 32.36
C ASN A 958 -25.15 -21.57 33.15
N LYS A 959 -24.48 -20.41 33.06
CA LYS A 959 -24.90 -19.19 33.75
C LYS A 959 -25.92 -18.38 32.93
N MET A 960 -26.02 -18.65 31.64
CA MET A 960 -26.85 -17.88 30.72
C MET A 960 -28.25 -18.48 30.56
N SER A 961 -29.26 -17.62 30.69
CA SER A 961 -30.67 -17.98 30.46
C SER A 961 -30.98 -18.28 28.99
N LYS A 962 -30.36 -17.56 28.05
CA LYS A 962 -30.54 -17.70 26.58
C LYS A 962 -29.21 -17.93 25.86
N SER A 963 -29.26 -18.55 24.69
CA SER A 963 -28.10 -18.69 23.80
C SER A 963 -27.82 -17.40 23.03
N LEU A 964 -26.56 -17.12 22.70
CA LEU A 964 -26.15 -16.03 21.82
C LEU A 964 -25.31 -16.53 20.64
N TYR A 965 -25.03 -15.65 19.69
CA TYR A 965 -24.16 -15.92 18.55
C TYR A 965 -22.83 -15.19 18.66
N ALA A 966 -21.73 -15.87 18.34
CA ALA A 966 -20.40 -15.31 18.41
C ALA A 966 -19.47 -15.80 17.30
N TYR A 967 -18.49 -14.97 16.92
CA TYR A 967 -17.45 -15.38 15.97
C TYR A 967 -16.27 -16.01 16.70
N TYR A 968 -15.89 -17.22 16.29
CA TYR A 968 -14.68 -17.89 16.79
C TYR A 968 -13.42 -17.11 16.37
N ALA A 969 -12.58 -16.72 17.34
CA ALA A 969 -11.38 -15.94 17.09
C ALA A 969 -10.08 -16.75 17.22
N ALA A 970 -9.95 -17.56 18.28
CA ALA A 970 -8.75 -18.35 18.58
C ALA A 970 -9.03 -19.45 19.62
N THR A 971 -8.12 -20.44 19.68
CA THR A 971 -8.05 -21.43 20.76
C THR A 971 -6.65 -21.39 21.36
N ASN A 972 -6.55 -21.40 22.68
CA ASN A 972 -5.30 -21.47 23.41
C ASN A 972 -4.94 -22.93 23.73
N ALA A 973 -3.87 -23.44 23.12
CA ALA A 973 -3.44 -24.83 23.31
C ALA A 973 -2.82 -25.13 24.69
N SER A 974 -2.55 -24.11 25.51
CA SER A 974 -2.05 -24.28 26.88
C SER A 974 -3.19 -24.43 27.89
N THR A 975 -4.33 -23.79 27.64
CA THR A 975 -5.46 -23.74 28.59
C THR A 975 -6.73 -24.40 28.10
N SER A 976 -6.82 -24.80 26.82
CA SER A 976 -8.06 -25.18 26.11
C SER A 976 -9.09 -24.04 25.97
N GLY A 977 -8.80 -22.85 26.51
CA GLY A 977 -9.69 -21.70 26.45
C GLY A 977 -9.85 -21.20 25.02
N MET A 978 -11.09 -20.91 24.65
CA MET A 978 -11.44 -20.36 23.34
C MET A 978 -11.79 -18.88 23.46
N THR A 979 -11.43 -18.12 22.44
CA THR A 979 -11.74 -16.69 22.34
C THR A 979 -12.88 -16.50 21.33
N PHE A 980 -13.92 -15.79 21.73
CA PHE A 980 -15.08 -15.45 20.91
C PHE A 980 -15.24 -13.93 20.80
N ARG A 981 -15.76 -13.47 19.67
CA ARG A 981 -15.92 -12.04 19.36
C ARG A 981 -17.37 -11.70 19.06
N HIS A 982 -17.81 -10.56 19.59
CA HIS A 982 -19.11 -9.98 19.31
C HIS A 982 -19.24 -9.53 17.84
N HIS A 983 -20.43 -9.58 17.26
CA HIS A 983 -20.60 -9.30 15.82
C HIS A 983 -20.52 -7.80 15.48
N SER A 984 -21.13 -6.92 16.28
CA SER A 984 -21.29 -5.49 15.96
C SER A 984 -20.47 -4.53 16.84
N ASN A 985 -19.85 -5.06 17.90
CA ASN A 985 -19.34 -4.29 19.05
C ASN A 985 -20.38 -3.38 19.75
N LYS A 986 -21.67 -3.71 19.67
CA LYS A 986 -22.74 -3.07 20.46
C LYS A 986 -23.51 -4.15 21.21
N ILE A 987 -23.41 -4.19 22.53
CA ILE A 987 -24.17 -5.14 23.37
C ILE A 987 -25.59 -4.61 23.55
N LEU A 988 -26.59 -5.45 23.29
CA LEU A 988 -28.01 -5.08 23.42
C LEU A 988 -28.68 -5.88 24.54
N GLU A 989 -28.29 -7.14 24.75
CA GLU A 989 -28.94 -8.05 25.71
C GLU A 989 -28.11 -8.25 27.00
N GLU A 990 -28.76 -8.59 28.11
CA GLU A 990 -28.06 -8.82 29.40
C GLU A 990 -27.16 -10.05 29.40
N ASN A 991 -27.58 -11.15 28.75
CA ASN A 991 -26.77 -12.35 28.55
C ASN A 991 -25.48 -12.09 27.77
N GLU A 992 -25.47 -11.10 26.87
CA GLU A 992 -24.27 -10.69 26.16
C GLU A 992 -23.30 -9.94 27.08
N LYS A 993 -23.80 -9.12 28.02
CA LYS A 993 -22.98 -8.41 29.03
C LYS A 993 -22.28 -9.40 29.97
N GLU A 994 -22.92 -10.52 30.29
CA GLU A 994 -22.32 -11.55 31.13
C GLU A 994 -21.17 -12.28 30.42
N PHE A 995 -21.31 -12.51 29.10
CA PHE A 995 -20.36 -13.30 28.32
C PHE A 995 -19.20 -12.48 27.75
N PHE A 996 -19.48 -11.29 27.18
CA PHE A 996 -18.48 -10.46 26.53
C PHE A 996 -17.96 -9.35 27.44
N LYS A 997 -16.66 -9.08 27.36
CA LYS A 997 -16.02 -7.95 28.04
C LYS A 997 -15.39 -7.01 27.02
N GLU A 998 -15.46 -5.72 27.29
CA GLU A 998 -14.79 -4.72 26.46
C GLU A 998 -13.27 -4.85 26.57
N LYS A 999 -12.57 -4.74 25.44
CA LYS A 999 -11.11 -4.78 25.36
C LYS A 999 -10.59 -3.59 24.52
N PRO A 1000 -9.56 -2.87 25.01
CA PRO A 1000 -8.96 -1.77 24.26
C PRO A 1000 -8.57 -2.19 22.84
N ASN A 1001 -8.96 -1.42 21.84
CA ASN A 1001 -8.68 -1.64 20.40
C ASN A 1001 -9.23 -2.94 19.80
N SER A 1002 -9.93 -3.78 20.56
CA SER A 1002 -10.40 -5.09 20.12
C SER A 1002 -11.91 -5.26 20.20
N GLY A 1003 -12.64 -4.27 20.71
CA GLY A 1003 -14.09 -4.32 20.90
C GLY A 1003 -14.45 -5.34 21.98
N PHE A 1004 -15.60 -5.98 21.82
CA PHE A 1004 -16.13 -6.94 22.80
C PHE A 1004 -15.65 -8.36 22.52
N LEU A 1005 -14.97 -8.95 23.52
CA LEU A 1005 -14.38 -10.29 23.46
C LEU A 1005 -14.73 -11.10 24.71
N ALA A 1006 -14.99 -12.40 24.50
CA ALA A 1006 -15.00 -13.39 25.56
C ALA A 1006 -13.69 -14.20 25.40
N ASP A 1007 -12.73 -13.97 26.29
CA ASP A 1007 -11.38 -14.55 26.18
C ASP A 1007 -11.15 -15.65 27.23
N GLY A 1008 -10.46 -16.71 26.83
CA GLY A 1008 -10.17 -17.85 27.70
C GLY A 1008 -11.40 -18.67 28.12
N CYS A 1009 -12.48 -18.69 27.33
CA CYS A 1009 -13.70 -19.40 27.66
C CYS A 1009 -13.49 -20.93 27.67
N GLY A 1010 -13.72 -21.56 28.82
CA GLY A 1010 -13.74 -23.03 28.94
C GLY A 1010 -15.00 -23.62 28.32
N ILE A 1011 -14.87 -24.52 27.36
CA ILE A 1011 -16.00 -25.03 26.57
C ILE A 1011 -16.66 -26.29 27.14
N GLN A 1012 -16.02 -26.98 28.09
CA GLN A 1012 -16.44 -28.32 28.53
C GLN A 1012 -17.90 -28.37 28.98
N ASN A 1013 -18.36 -27.34 29.68
CA ASN A 1013 -19.69 -27.26 30.29
C ASN A 1013 -20.64 -26.32 29.54
N PHE A 1014 -20.42 -26.10 28.24
CA PHE A 1014 -21.41 -25.36 27.44
C PHE A 1014 -22.68 -26.20 27.31
N LYS A 1015 -23.84 -25.59 27.57
CA LYS A 1015 -25.16 -26.21 27.36
C LYS A 1015 -25.48 -26.32 25.87
N ILE A 1016 -25.20 -25.25 25.12
CA ILE A 1016 -25.30 -25.20 23.66
C ILE A 1016 -23.96 -24.80 23.09
N PHE A 1017 -23.45 -25.60 22.16
CA PHE A 1017 -22.30 -25.23 21.33
C PHE A 1017 -22.48 -25.81 19.93
N LYS A 1018 -22.97 -24.97 19.02
CA LYS A 1018 -23.30 -25.36 17.65
C LYS A 1018 -22.58 -24.48 16.65
N LYS A 1019 -22.22 -25.04 15.49
CA LYS A 1019 -21.70 -24.28 14.37
C LYS A 1019 -22.83 -23.72 13.52
N CYS A 1020 -22.72 -22.46 13.15
CA CYS A 1020 -23.69 -21.78 12.29
C CYS A 1020 -23.01 -21.30 11.00
N ILE A 1021 -23.81 -21.03 9.99
CA ILE A 1021 -23.41 -20.36 8.75
C ILE A 1021 -24.12 -19.03 8.69
N ILE A 1022 -23.41 -18.01 8.19
CA ILE A 1022 -23.95 -16.69 7.98
C ILE A 1022 -23.85 -16.28 6.51
N SER A 1023 -24.95 -15.79 5.95
CA SER A 1023 -24.99 -15.25 4.60
C SER A 1023 -24.25 -13.89 4.52
N PRO A 1024 -23.88 -13.41 3.32
CA PRO A 1024 -23.36 -12.05 3.16
C PRO A 1024 -24.29 -10.95 3.70
N LEU A 1025 -25.59 -11.24 3.81
CA LEU A 1025 -26.61 -10.29 4.28
C LEU A 1025 -26.77 -10.29 5.80
N GLY A 1026 -26.25 -11.30 6.51
CA GLY A 1026 -26.37 -11.40 7.97
C GLY A 1026 -27.30 -12.52 8.44
N GLU A 1027 -27.91 -13.27 7.53
CA GLU A 1027 -28.86 -14.33 7.87
C GLU A 1027 -28.12 -15.54 8.41
N ILE A 1028 -28.59 -16.06 9.54
CA ILE A 1028 -27.98 -17.18 10.26
C ILE A 1028 -28.79 -18.44 9.99
N CYS A 1029 -28.11 -19.54 9.68
CA CYS A 1029 -28.68 -20.88 9.68
C CYS A 1029 -27.75 -21.88 10.36
N GLU A 1030 -28.30 -22.99 10.86
CA GLU A 1030 -27.49 -24.06 11.43
C GLU A 1030 -26.62 -24.69 10.34
N ALA A 1031 -25.34 -24.94 10.65
CA ALA A 1031 -24.46 -25.58 9.70
C ALA A 1031 -24.89 -27.03 9.49
N ARG A 1032 -24.98 -27.46 8.22
CA ARG A 1032 -25.14 -28.89 7.91
C ARG A 1032 -23.99 -29.68 8.53
N TRP A 1033 -24.30 -30.82 9.12
CA TRP A 1033 -23.28 -31.72 9.64
C TRP A 1033 -22.37 -32.18 8.50
N GLU A 1034 -21.07 -32.16 8.73
CA GLU A 1034 -20.06 -32.68 7.81
C GLU A 1034 -19.19 -33.67 8.59
N PRO A 1035 -18.80 -34.81 8.02
CA PRO A 1035 -17.88 -35.73 8.67
C PRO A 1035 -16.52 -35.07 8.91
N ARG A 1036 -15.77 -35.58 9.88
CA ARG A 1036 -14.44 -35.05 10.23
C ARG A 1036 -13.50 -35.14 9.02
N LYS A 1037 -13.16 -33.97 8.46
CA LYS A 1037 -12.32 -33.88 7.25
C LYS A 1037 -10.84 -34.13 7.57
N ASP A 1038 -10.16 -34.87 6.71
CA ASP A 1038 -8.69 -35.01 6.75
C ASP A 1038 -8.00 -33.65 6.49
N VAL A 1039 -6.69 -33.58 6.74
CA VAL A 1039 -5.87 -32.34 6.72
C VAL A 1039 -4.80 -32.36 5.64
N ARG A 1040 -4.87 -33.23 4.63
CA ARG A 1040 -3.82 -33.35 3.60
C ARG A 1040 -3.91 -32.30 2.50
N LEU A 1041 -2.76 -31.77 2.08
CA LEU A 1041 -2.66 -31.00 0.83
C LEU A 1041 -2.68 -31.96 -0.36
N LYS A 1042 -3.19 -31.51 -1.52
CA LYS A 1042 -3.15 -32.29 -2.78
C LYS A 1042 -1.75 -32.82 -3.15
N THR A 1043 -0.70 -32.13 -2.69
CA THR A 1043 0.70 -32.46 -2.97
C THR A 1043 1.36 -33.34 -1.90
N THR A 1044 0.67 -33.64 -0.80
CA THR A 1044 1.21 -34.50 0.26
C THR A 1044 1.19 -35.95 -0.25
N LYS A 1045 2.33 -36.64 -0.24
CA LYS A 1045 2.38 -38.07 -0.60
C LYS A 1045 1.42 -38.84 0.33
N LYS A 1046 0.55 -39.70 -0.23
CA LYS A 1046 -0.12 -40.71 0.58
C LYS A 1046 0.98 -41.54 1.25
N LYS A 1047 0.97 -41.65 2.57
CA LYS A 1047 1.79 -42.67 3.21
C LYS A 1047 1.31 -44.03 2.66
N PRO A 1048 2.24 -44.93 2.29
CA PRO A 1048 1.87 -46.31 2.03
C PRO A 1048 1.14 -46.90 3.24
#